data_AF-A0AAE8HAJ5-F1
#
_entry.id   AF-A0AAE8HAJ5-F1
#
_cell.length_a   1.000
_cell.length_b   1.000
_cell.length_c   1.000
_cell.angle_alpha   90.00
_cell.angle_beta   90.00
_cell.angle_gamma   90.00
#
_symmetry.space_group_name_H-M   'P 1'
#
loop_
_entity.id
_entity.type
_entity.pdbx_description
1 polymer ?
#
loop_
_entity_poly.entity_id
_entity_poly.type
_entity_poly.pdbx_seq_one_letter_code
_entity_poly.pdbx_strand_id
1 'polypeptide(L)'
;MTDQTQRLEIATVKAEVGSNILNRFSNDAIEADEIPTDSGPIPNLKQVMKVITDKASVSSSIYPTVAAGLAATAEGAIFLVASSEDDEIYAVWKKVGGVAVDTGKRSLSSQAVEEAREAAQASAVASADSAIEAQSAASNAAEEFQAIFDADQAERETEFNAFMASLGYESTYLVYGPGVIVERQTQLIQREGELYRVMNASDIPLNLTGTWSSDSPKLQAVGDAALRSTLASAEGAGHVGYGSRTVGDRLGDTVNPKDFGGVCDGERYPLSDRFATLAAAQAVYPHATSLTNTIDWAAFQAALNTGLPVRYSGTPLINKELKAVPGNVSITAEPGALIDATASDFVGVNAISCTGSITQIASLASNVTAGSHALPFATPHGLVPGDWICIWNPVGTSFSAFRSYYHAGEWVRVDKAPTTTTVNLTGSLYADYLAAGVQIYKLAKNDVTLIDVYVRSGTTATNTIFLESITRLRTRGLRANAQGEAGIVISKTPDGVLLDGSAFNPGTNGDDYGIITANSQNILVSGGQYHARRHGFAMGGYAGPGCVPCRNVVVNEATITNDQASGVHAADMHGNSENCWFVNSHVRGGGTWQGKNNGFVGGSISGMDIGCVIYSSEMLGGNFTLDGVALSTFNNPQSTGRGIIDVGGQNDALTAKTDGPVNLIVKNCTLNGKNLTNLTFFLLFRNAGSVNKISYDINGVNFNVNNMGFVTRSALDSGTASSNGFSIQGLSGNLPQGIALHGASSGTYTSMPHRLPGLTYTQTVTTSTSASFVIGTPIAYRYTYPKVPAVVVSTSKITFIGSITPIAGADPDTETGFTPSIRTPNASNFSAAVAVKLNCVVGLSEF
;
A
#
# COMPACT_ATOMS: atom_id res chain seq x y z
N MET A 1 -32.96 30.56 7.68
CA MET A 1 -33.67 29.70 8.64
C MET A 1 -34.48 28.60 7.97
N THR A 2 -35.15 28.86 6.84
CA THR A 2 -35.99 27.88 6.12
C THR A 2 -35.24 26.63 5.58
N ASP A 3 -33.99 26.77 5.11
CA ASP A 3 -33.17 25.64 4.59
C ASP A 3 -32.64 24.72 5.70
N GLN A 4 -32.34 25.28 6.88
CA GLN A 4 -31.84 24.50 8.03
C GLN A 4 -32.95 23.65 8.65
N THR A 5 -34.18 24.19 8.71
CA THR A 5 -35.37 23.44 9.14
C THR A 5 -35.70 22.31 8.16
N GLN A 6 -35.61 22.54 6.85
CA GLN A 6 -35.80 21.46 5.84
C GLN A 6 -34.73 20.37 5.94
N ARG A 7 -33.47 20.71 6.18
CA ARG A 7 -32.40 19.71 6.38
C ARG A 7 -32.58 18.92 7.67
N LEU A 8 -33.06 19.56 8.74
CA LEU A 8 -33.39 18.88 9.98
C LEU A 8 -34.58 17.94 9.80
N GLU A 9 -35.61 18.35 9.06
CA GLU A 9 -36.74 17.49 8.67
C GLU A 9 -36.26 16.30 7.84
N ILE A 10 -35.43 16.51 6.82
CA ILE A 10 -34.89 15.41 5.99
C ILE A 10 -34.02 14.45 6.82
N ALA A 11 -33.19 14.96 7.73
CA ALA A 11 -32.38 14.13 8.61
C ALA A 11 -33.24 13.34 9.60
N THR A 12 -34.29 13.96 10.15
CA THR A 12 -35.25 13.32 11.05
C THR A 12 -36.03 12.23 10.32
N VAL A 13 -36.52 12.51 9.11
CA VAL A 13 -37.21 11.53 8.25
C VAL A 13 -36.28 10.38 7.87
N LYS A 14 -35.01 10.63 7.54
CA LYS A 14 -34.05 9.54 7.24
C LYS A 14 -33.69 8.70 8.47
N ALA A 15 -33.56 9.32 9.64
CA ALA A 15 -33.35 8.61 10.89
C ALA A 15 -34.58 7.77 11.27
N GLU A 16 -35.78 8.29 11.03
CA GLU A 16 -37.05 7.59 11.23
C GLU A 16 -37.21 6.42 10.25
N VAL A 17 -36.84 6.59 8.97
CA VAL A 17 -36.81 5.51 7.97
C VAL A 17 -35.80 4.42 8.35
N GLY A 18 -34.58 4.79 8.75
CA GLY A 18 -33.57 3.83 9.20
C GLY A 18 -33.97 3.06 10.47
N SER A 19 -34.56 3.77 11.44
CA SER A 19 -35.10 3.16 12.66
C SER A 19 -36.27 2.22 12.37
N ASN A 20 -37.15 2.58 11.42
CA ASN A 20 -38.27 1.77 10.99
C ASN A 20 -37.81 0.50 10.25
N ILE A 21 -36.77 0.58 9.39
CA ILE A 21 -36.17 -0.60 8.74
C ILE A 21 -35.60 -1.55 9.80
N LEU A 22 -34.87 -1.03 10.79
CA LEU A 22 -34.29 -1.87 11.86
C LEU A 22 -35.37 -2.52 12.73
N ASN A 23 -36.42 -1.77 13.07
CA ASN A 23 -37.56 -2.27 13.84
C ASN A 23 -38.28 -3.38 13.06
N ARG A 24 -38.63 -3.14 11.80
CA ARG A 24 -39.28 -4.12 10.92
C ARG A 24 -38.42 -5.36 10.70
N PHE A 25 -37.12 -5.19 10.48
CA PHE A 25 -36.20 -6.32 10.31
C PHE A 25 -36.21 -7.23 11.54
N SER A 26 -36.27 -6.64 12.73
CA SER A 26 -36.22 -7.38 13.99
C SER A 26 -37.58 -7.97 14.39
N ASN A 27 -38.68 -7.28 14.11
CA ASN A 27 -39.97 -7.54 14.75
C ASN A 27 -41.06 -8.06 13.80
N ASP A 28 -40.98 -7.82 12.49
CA ASP A 28 -42.04 -8.19 11.54
C ASP A 28 -42.34 -9.70 11.58
N ALA A 29 -43.59 -10.06 11.28
CA ALA A 29 -44.03 -11.45 11.20
C ALA A 29 -43.41 -12.16 9.98
N ILE A 30 -43.35 -13.49 10.02
CA ILE A 30 -42.74 -14.29 8.95
C ILE A 30 -43.48 -14.16 7.60
N GLU A 31 -44.78 -13.87 7.64
CA GLU A 31 -45.65 -13.64 6.48
C GLU A 31 -45.78 -12.15 6.10
N ALA A 32 -45.05 -11.26 6.79
CA ALA A 32 -45.08 -9.85 6.46
C ALA A 32 -44.44 -9.59 5.08
N ASP A 33 -44.93 -8.58 4.38
CA ASP A 33 -44.30 -8.11 3.14
C ASP A 33 -42.84 -7.69 3.38
N GLU A 34 -41.98 -7.91 2.38
CA GLU A 34 -40.58 -7.51 2.44
C GLU A 34 -40.43 -6.01 2.75
N ILE A 35 -39.39 -5.66 3.49
CA ILE A 35 -39.14 -4.30 3.95
C ILE A 35 -38.63 -3.49 2.77
N PRO A 36 -39.37 -2.49 2.26
CA PRO A 36 -38.96 -1.72 1.12
C PRO A 36 -37.78 -0.82 1.51
N THR A 37 -36.68 -0.91 0.75
CA THR A 37 -35.52 -0.01 0.86
C THR A 37 -35.18 0.57 -0.50
N ASP A 38 -34.40 1.64 -0.54
CA ASP A 38 -33.99 2.31 -1.79
C ASP A 38 -33.15 1.39 -2.71
N SER A 39 -32.52 0.35 -2.17
CA SER A 39 -31.76 -0.67 -2.91
C SER A 39 -32.58 -1.93 -3.26
N GLY A 40 -33.89 -1.91 -3.00
CA GLY A 40 -34.82 -3.03 -3.20
C GLY A 40 -35.37 -3.59 -1.89
N PRO A 41 -36.48 -4.36 -1.93
CA PRO A 41 -37.04 -4.96 -0.72
C PRO A 41 -36.06 -5.96 -0.07
N ILE A 42 -36.01 -5.99 1.26
CA ILE A 42 -35.21 -6.95 2.03
C ILE A 42 -36.11 -7.80 2.94
N PRO A 43 -35.81 -9.10 3.13
CA PRO A 43 -36.58 -9.95 4.04
C PRO A 43 -36.32 -9.58 5.50
N ASN A 44 -37.29 -9.79 6.38
CA ASN A 44 -37.10 -9.64 7.82
C ASN A 44 -36.34 -10.83 8.43
N LEU A 45 -35.88 -10.69 9.69
CA LEU A 45 -35.08 -11.69 10.38
C LEU A 45 -35.76 -13.06 10.41
N LYS A 46 -37.08 -13.13 10.60
CA LYS A 46 -37.83 -14.40 10.65
C LYS A 46 -37.87 -15.09 9.28
N GLN A 47 -37.94 -14.32 8.19
CA GLN A 47 -37.84 -14.83 6.82
C GLN A 47 -36.42 -15.31 6.49
N VAL A 48 -35.39 -14.58 6.91
CA VAL A 48 -33.98 -15.00 6.77
C VAL A 48 -33.73 -16.29 7.53
N MET A 49 -34.21 -16.38 8.78
CA MET A 49 -34.12 -17.59 9.59
C MET A 49 -34.85 -18.76 8.94
N LYS A 50 -36.05 -18.56 8.37
CA LYS A 50 -36.77 -19.59 7.63
C LYS A 50 -35.96 -20.12 6.44
N VAL A 51 -35.34 -19.24 5.66
CA VAL A 51 -34.47 -19.65 4.54
C VAL A 51 -33.26 -20.46 5.03
N ILE A 52 -32.70 -20.09 6.19
CA ILE A 52 -31.61 -20.86 6.81
C ILE A 52 -32.12 -22.22 7.30
N THR A 53 -33.28 -22.29 7.95
CA THR A 53 -33.90 -23.55 8.41
C THR A 53 -34.26 -24.46 7.24
N ASP A 54 -34.83 -23.91 6.17
CA ASP A 54 -35.17 -24.65 4.94
C ASP A 54 -33.89 -25.17 4.23
N LYS A 55 -32.76 -24.46 4.35
CA LYS A 55 -31.44 -24.88 3.84
C LYS A 55 -30.65 -25.78 4.79
N ALA A 56 -31.01 -25.85 6.08
CA ALA A 56 -30.35 -26.65 7.12
C ALA A 56 -30.92 -28.07 7.27
N SER A 57 -31.83 -28.50 6.39
CA SER A 57 -32.34 -29.88 6.33
C SER A 57 -31.24 -30.88 5.93
N VAL A 58 -30.38 -31.24 6.89
CA VAL A 58 -29.47 -32.39 6.80
C VAL A 58 -30.23 -33.61 7.31
N SER A 59 -30.62 -34.51 6.40
CA SER A 59 -31.03 -35.91 6.64
C SER A 59 -32.01 -36.16 7.81
N SER A 60 -33.29 -36.34 7.47
CA SER A 60 -34.48 -36.52 8.32
C SER A 60 -34.56 -37.81 9.17
N SER A 61 -33.47 -38.31 9.75
CA SER A 61 -33.52 -39.51 10.60
C SER A 61 -32.49 -39.47 11.71
N ILE A 62 -32.97 -39.29 12.94
CA ILE A 62 -32.21 -39.52 14.18
C ILE A 62 -32.41 -41.00 14.53
N TYR A 63 -31.32 -41.75 14.59
CA TYR A 63 -31.35 -43.17 14.91
C TYR A 63 -31.33 -43.38 16.44
N PRO A 64 -32.05 -44.39 16.97
CA PRO A 64 -32.08 -44.65 18.41
C PRO A 64 -30.76 -45.18 18.96
N THR A 65 -29.88 -45.74 18.10
CA THR A 65 -28.57 -46.25 18.49
C THR A 65 -27.53 -46.03 17.38
N VAL A 66 -26.25 -46.00 17.77
CA VAL A 66 -25.12 -45.91 16.83
C VAL A 66 -25.12 -47.07 15.84
N ALA A 67 -25.50 -48.27 16.28
CA ALA A 67 -25.58 -49.46 15.43
C ALA A 67 -26.66 -49.33 14.33
N ALA A 68 -27.82 -48.77 14.67
CA ALA A 68 -28.89 -48.54 13.71
C ALA A 68 -28.49 -47.51 12.64
N GLY A 69 -27.83 -46.41 13.05
CA GLY A 69 -27.31 -45.42 12.12
C GLY A 69 -26.18 -45.96 11.24
N LEU A 70 -25.22 -46.69 11.82
CA LEU A 70 -24.12 -47.29 11.07
C LEU A 70 -24.60 -48.28 9.99
N ALA A 71 -25.64 -49.05 10.28
CA ALA A 71 -26.22 -50.01 9.34
C ALA A 71 -26.97 -49.31 8.19
N ALA A 72 -27.67 -48.21 8.46
CA ALA A 72 -28.48 -47.49 7.50
C ALA A 72 -27.72 -46.43 6.68
N THR A 73 -26.48 -46.09 7.05
CA THR A 73 -25.71 -45.00 6.44
C THR A 73 -24.61 -45.51 5.50
N ALA A 74 -24.46 -44.84 4.36
CA ALA A 74 -23.43 -45.11 3.36
C ALA A 74 -22.02 -44.73 3.87
N GLU A 75 -20.98 -45.34 3.31
CA GLU A 75 -19.60 -45.06 3.66
C GLU A 75 -19.25 -43.57 3.44
N GLY A 76 -18.57 -42.95 4.40
CA GLY A 76 -18.21 -41.53 4.37
C GLY A 76 -19.34 -40.55 4.73
N ALA A 77 -20.58 -41.01 4.89
CA ALA A 77 -21.72 -40.16 5.25
C ALA A 77 -21.88 -40.01 6.77
N ILE A 78 -22.57 -38.93 7.15
CA ILE A 78 -22.88 -38.56 8.52
C ILE A 78 -24.28 -39.07 8.89
N PHE A 79 -24.46 -39.48 10.13
CA PHE A 79 -25.75 -39.85 10.70
C PHE A 79 -25.89 -39.33 12.13
N LEU A 80 -27.15 -39.17 12.56
CA LEU A 80 -27.49 -38.60 13.86
C LEU A 80 -27.98 -39.72 14.77
N VAL A 81 -27.54 -39.74 16.03
CA VAL A 81 -27.96 -40.72 17.03
C VAL A 81 -28.56 -39.97 18.21
N ALA A 82 -29.75 -40.37 18.65
CA ALA A 82 -30.41 -39.76 19.81
C ALA A 82 -29.48 -39.82 21.03
N SER A 83 -29.34 -38.70 21.73
CA SER A 83 -28.56 -38.68 22.97
C SER A 83 -29.40 -39.26 24.12
N SER A 84 -28.75 -39.87 25.10
CA SER A 84 -29.36 -40.29 26.37
C SER A 84 -29.28 -39.21 27.44
N GLU A 85 -28.55 -38.13 27.17
CA GLU A 85 -28.35 -37.01 28.09
C GLU A 85 -29.52 -36.02 27.95
N ASP A 86 -30.05 -35.54 29.06
CA ASP A 86 -31.20 -34.60 29.09
C ASP A 86 -30.86 -33.24 28.41
N ASP A 87 -29.58 -32.90 28.35
CA ASP A 87 -29.06 -31.65 27.80
C ASP A 87 -28.75 -31.73 26.30
N GLU A 88 -28.93 -32.90 25.68
CA GLU A 88 -28.58 -33.15 24.29
C GLU A 88 -29.71 -33.83 23.51
N ILE A 89 -29.99 -33.35 22.29
CA ILE A 89 -30.99 -33.96 21.41
C ILE A 89 -30.38 -35.12 20.63
N TYR A 90 -29.17 -34.94 20.09
CA TYR A 90 -28.47 -35.98 19.33
C TYR A 90 -26.96 -35.75 19.23
N ALA A 91 -26.23 -36.84 19.04
CA ALA A 91 -24.83 -36.87 18.69
C ALA A 91 -24.64 -37.11 17.19
N VAL A 92 -23.61 -36.47 16.62
CA VAL A 92 -23.28 -36.59 15.20
C VAL A 92 -22.15 -37.59 15.00
N TRP A 93 -22.42 -38.62 14.20
CA TRP A 93 -21.50 -39.72 13.91
C TRP A 93 -21.20 -39.78 12.41
N LYS A 94 -20.03 -40.30 12.04
CA LYS A 94 -19.63 -40.53 10.65
C LYS A 94 -19.21 -41.98 10.43
N LYS A 95 -19.65 -42.58 9.34
CA LYS A 95 -19.17 -43.92 8.95
C LYS A 95 -17.82 -43.82 8.24
N VAL A 96 -16.80 -44.46 8.80
CA VAL A 96 -15.43 -44.50 8.27
C VAL A 96 -14.87 -45.92 8.37
N GLY A 97 -14.49 -46.50 7.24
CA GLY A 97 -13.98 -47.86 7.15
C GLY A 97 -14.99 -48.91 7.63
N GLY A 98 -16.29 -48.67 7.47
CA GLY A 98 -17.34 -49.53 8.00
C GLY A 98 -17.60 -49.41 9.51
N VAL A 99 -16.90 -48.49 10.21
CA VAL A 99 -17.04 -48.26 11.66
C VAL A 99 -17.70 -46.90 11.90
N ALA A 100 -18.47 -46.78 12.99
CA ALA A 100 -19.01 -45.50 13.44
C ALA A 100 -17.94 -44.71 14.20
N VAL A 101 -17.63 -43.50 13.72
CA VAL A 101 -16.70 -42.56 14.34
C VAL A 101 -17.49 -41.38 14.90
N ASP A 102 -17.35 -41.12 16.19
CA ASP A 102 -17.93 -39.95 16.84
C ASP A 102 -17.23 -38.68 16.36
N THR A 103 -18.00 -37.67 15.93
CA THR A 103 -17.42 -36.41 15.47
C THR A 103 -17.19 -35.39 16.60
N GLY A 104 -17.61 -35.71 17.82
CA GLY A 104 -17.59 -34.80 18.97
C GLY A 104 -18.64 -33.68 18.90
N LYS A 105 -19.44 -33.62 17.83
CA LYS A 105 -20.52 -32.64 17.69
C LYS A 105 -21.80 -33.17 18.31
N ARG A 106 -22.48 -32.32 19.08
CA ARG A 106 -23.75 -32.58 19.77
C ARG A 106 -24.71 -31.44 19.47
N SER A 107 -26.01 -31.74 19.44
CA SER A 107 -27.06 -30.72 19.48
C SER A 107 -27.59 -30.63 20.90
N LEU A 108 -27.55 -29.44 21.51
CA LEU A 108 -28.09 -29.23 22.85
C LEU A 108 -29.63 -29.21 22.83
N SER A 109 -30.25 -29.60 23.94
CA SER A 109 -31.70 -29.48 24.15
C SER A 109 -32.11 -28.01 24.29
N SER A 110 -33.35 -27.68 23.94
CA SER A 110 -33.88 -26.32 24.14
C SER A 110 -33.87 -25.91 25.61
N GLN A 111 -33.98 -26.89 26.52
CA GLN A 111 -33.92 -26.68 27.95
C GLN A 111 -32.49 -26.31 28.41
N ALA A 112 -31.46 -27.03 27.98
CA ALA A 112 -30.07 -26.71 28.30
C ALA A 112 -29.62 -25.33 27.75
N VAL A 113 -30.12 -24.95 26.57
CA VAL A 113 -29.88 -23.61 26.01
C VAL A 113 -30.55 -22.52 26.85
N GLU A 114 -31.77 -22.76 27.34
CA GLU A 114 -32.50 -21.81 28.17
C GLU A 114 -31.88 -21.69 29.58
N GLU A 115 -31.48 -22.80 30.20
CA GLU A 115 -30.79 -22.80 31.49
C GLU A 115 -29.44 -22.07 31.43
N ALA A 116 -28.68 -22.23 30.34
CA ALA A 116 -27.45 -21.48 30.12
C ALA A 116 -27.72 -19.97 29.91
N ARG A 117 -28.80 -19.62 29.22
CA ARG A 117 -29.24 -18.22 29.02
C ARG A 117 -29.63 -17.59 30.35
N GLU A 118 -30.41 -18.29 31.17
CA GLU A 118 -30.84 -17.85 32.49
C GLU A 118 -29.65 -17.69 33.44
N ALA A 119 -28.70 -18.62 33.45
CA ALA A 119 -27.48 -18.53 34.24
C ALA A 119 -26.60 -17.34 33.83
N ALA A 120 -26.42 -17.11 32.53
CA ALA A 120 -25.69 -15.96 32.02
C ALA A 120 -26.39 -14.63 32.38
N GLN A 121 -27.71 -14.59 32.30
CA GLN A 121 -28.51 -13.42 32.69
C GLN A 121 -28.43 -13.15 34.20
N ALA A 122 -28.52 -14.19 35.04
CA ALA A 122 -28.33 -14.07 36.48
C ALA A 122 -26.94 -13.56 36.86
N SER A 123 -25.89 -14.05 36.19
CA SER A 123 -24.51 -13.57 36.38
C SER A 123 -24.34 -12.11 35.95
N ALA A 124 -25.00 -11.69 34.88
CA ALA A 124 -24.97 -10.31 34.40
C ALA A 124 -25.69 -9.36 35.38
N VAL A 125 -26.85 -9.78 35.91
CA VAL A 125 -27.58 -9.03 36.93
C VAL A 125 -26.76 -8.92 38.22
N ALA A 126 -26.20 -10.02 38.73
CA ALA A 126 -25.36 -9.98 39.93
C ALA A 126 -24.11 -9.08 39.77
N SER A 127 -23.53 -9.04 38.57
CA SER A 127 -22.40 -8.14 38.26
C SER A 127 -22.84 -6.68 38.22
N ALA A 128 -24.02 -6.39 37.66
CA ALA A 128 -24.60 -5.05 37.64
C ALA A 128 -24.95 -4.56 39.05
N ASP A 129 -25.56 -5.42 39.88
CA ASP A 129 -25.88 -5.11 41.27
C ASP A 129 -24.61 -4.88 42.10
N SER A 130 -23.58 -5.72 41.92
CA SER A 130 -22.27 -5.53 42.56
C SER A 130 -21.60 -4.23 42.13
N ALA A 131 -21.76 -3.82 40.87
CA ALA A 131 -21.23 -2.55 40.37
C ALA A 131 -21.99 -1.35 40.97
N ILE A 132 -23.32 -1.46 41.13
CA ILE A 132 -24.16 -0.43 41.77
C ILE A 132 -23.82 -0.33 43.26
N GLU A 133 -23.62 -1.45 43.95
CA GLU A 133 -23.19 -1.49 45.36
C GLU A 133 -21.79 -0.90 45.52
N ALA A 134 -20.85 -1.25 44.64
CA ALA A 134 -19.49 -0.68 44.65
C ALA A 134 -19.52 0.83 44.35
N GLN A 135 -20.36 1.28 43.43
CA GLN A 135 -20.56 2.70 43.13
C GLN A 135 -21.17 3.44 44.32
N SER A 136 -22.19 2.86 44.96
CA SER A 136 -22.85 3.45 46.13
C SER A 136 -21.91 3.49 47.34
N ALA A 137 -21.12 2.43 47.55
CA ALA A 137 -20.09 2.39 48.59
C ALA A 137 -18.97 3.40 48.32
N ALA A 138 -18.55 3.56 47.07
CA ALA A 138 -17.57 4.58 46.69
C ALA A 138 -18.10 6.00 46.87
N SER A 139 -19.37 6.26 46.52
CA SER A 139 -20.04 7.54 46.77
C SER A 139 -20.19 7.82 48.26
N ASN A 140 -20.65 6.85 49.05
CA ASN A 140 -20.79 7.00 50.50
C ASN A 140 -19.43 7.18 51.18
N ALA A 141 -18.41 6.45 50.76
CA ALA A 141 -17.04 6.61 51.27
C ALA A 141 -16.44 7.95 50.85
N ALA A 142 -16.76 8.46 49.65
CA ALA A 142 -16.35 9.80 49.22
C ALA A 142 -17.07 10.89 50.03
N GLU A 143 -18.36 10.73 50.33
CA GLU A 143 -19.13 11.65 51.18
C GLU A 143 -18.66 11.60 52.64
N GLU A 144 -18.37 10.42 53.18
CA GLU A 144 -17.85 10.23 54.54
C GLU A 144 -16.41 10.77 54.63
N PHE A 145 -15.57 10.49 53.63
CA PHE A 145 -14.24 11.08 53.54
C PHE A 145 -14.31 12.59 53.37
N GLN A 146 -15.25 13.13 52.59
CA GLN A 146 -15.45 14.57 52.46
C GLN A 146 -15.93 15.17 53.78
N ALA A 147 -16.83 14.51 54.51
CA ALA A 147 -17.30 14.98 55.81
C ALA A 147 -16.20 14.91 56.88
N ILE A 148 -15.39 13.85 56.89
CA ILE A 148 -14.21 13.73 57.75
C ILE A 148 -13.16 14.76 57.34
N PHE A 149 -12.91 14.95 56.05
CA PHE A 149 -11.98 15.94 55.53
C PHE A 149 -12.45 17.34 55.90
N ASP A 150 -13.73 17.67 55.76
CA ASP A 150 -14.31 18.96 56.12
C ASP A 150 -14.28 19.18 57.63
N ALA A 151 -14.52 18.14 58.43
CA ALA A 151 -14.38 18.18 59.88
C ALA A 151 -12.91 18.35 60.31
N ASP A 152 -11.99 17.62 59.70
CA ASP A 152 -10.53 17.76 59.88
C ASP A 152 -10.07 19.13 59.41
N GLN A 153 -10.58 19.67 58.29
CA GLN A 153 -10.25 21.00 57.82
C GLN A 153 -10.81 22.05 58.76
N ALA A 154 -12.01 21.88 59.32
CA ALA A 154 -12.59 22.79 60.29
C ALA A 154 -11.89 22.72 61.66
N GLU A 155 -11.47 21.53 62.09
CA GLU A 155 -10.69 21.31 63.31
C GLU A 155 -9.27 21.84 63.13
N ARG A 156 -8.60 21.54 62.01
CA ARG A 156 -7.32 22.15 61.62
C ARG A 156 -7.45 23.64 61.42
N GLU A 157 -8.56 24.17 60.91
CA GLU A 157 -8.80 25.60 60.80
C GLU A 157 -9.00 26.20 62.20
N THR A 158 -9.61 25.49 63.13
CA THR A 158 -9.76 25.92 64.53
C THR A 158 -8.42 25.87 65.28
N GLU A 159 -7.66 24.79 65.13
CA GLU A 159 -6.31 24.61 65.69
C GLU A 159 -5.30 25.54 65.02
N PHE A 160 -5.38 25.73 63.71
CA PHE A 160 -4.61 26.71 62.95
C PHE A 160 -5.02 28.11 63.35
N ASN A 161 -6.30 28.44 63.54
CA ASN A 161 -6.72 29.75 64.02
C ASN A 161 -6.27 29.99 65.47
N ALA A 162 -6.26 28.96 66.32
CA ALA A 162 -5.69 29.04 67.68
C ALA A 162 -4.16 29.16 67.65
N PHE A 163 -3.49 28.46 66.74
CA PHE A 163 -2.05 28.53 66.51
C PHE A 163 -1.63 29.87 65.89
N MET A 164 -2.38 30.39 64.91
CA MET A 164 -2.24 31.70 64.28
C MET A 164 -2.60 32.84 65.24
N ALA A 165 -3.50 32.61 66.20
CA ALA A 165 -3.73 33.55 67.30
C ALA A 165 -2.58 33.54 68.33
N SER A 166 -1.83 32.43 68.43
CA SER A 166 -0.67 32.28 69.34
C SER A 166 0.67 32.69 68.71
N LEU A 167 0.79 32.57 67.39
CA LEU A 167 1.88 33.07 66.58
C LEU A 167 1.46 34.46 66.11
N GLY A 168 1.99 35.53 66.71
CA GLY A 168 1.63 36.91 66.33
C GLY A 168 1.95 37.25 64.86
N TYR A 169 1.12 36.80 63.93
CA TYR A 169 1.17 37.16 62.52
C TYR A 169 0.58 38.56 62.36
N GLU A 170 1.44 39.52 62.05
CA GLU A 170 1.04 40.85 61.63
C GLU A 170 0.45 40.77 60.22
N SER A 171 -0.88 40.74 60.13
CA SER A 171 -1.65 40.61 58.88
C SER A 171 -1.64 41.87 58.01
N THR A 172 -0.93 42.93 58.43
CA THR A 172 -0.97 44.24 57.80
C THR A 172 0.46 44.66 57.44
N TYR A 173 0.76 44.71 56.14
CA TYR A 173 2.01 45.29 55.66
C TYR A 173 2.00 46.82 55.87
N LEU A 174 3.17 47.38 56.16
CA LEU A 174 3.37 48.83 56.20
C LEU A 174 3.45 49.35 54.76
N VAL A 175 2.67 50.37 54.42
CA VAL A 175 2.79 51.03 53.10
C VAL A 175 4.03 51.91 53.12
N TYR A 176 4.97 51.71 52.19
CA TYR A 176 6.22 52.49 52.13
C TYR A 176 5.94 53.99 52.00
N GLY A 177 6.53 54.80 52.89
CA GLY A 177 6.37 56.25 52.92
C GLY A 177 7.23 56.92 53.99
N PRO A 178 7.39 58.26 53.94
CA PRO A 178 8.17 59.01 54.93
C PRO A 178 7.54 58.91 56.32
N GLY A 179 8.36 58.61 57.33
CA GLY A 179 7.94 58.52 58.74
C GLY A 179 7.35 57.17 59.16
N VAL A 180 7.36 56.17 58.27
CA VAL A 180 6.91 54.81 58.57
C VAL A 180 7.98 54.10 59.38
N ILE A 181 7.62 53.63 60.58
CA ILE A 181 8.54 52.96 61.50
C ILE A 181 8.33 51.45 61.44
N VAL A 182 9.39 50.71 61.13
CA VAL A 182 9.41 49.24 61.12
C VAL A 182 10.03 48.79 62.43
N GLU A 183 9.23 48.20 63.32
CA GLU A 183 9.57 47.89 64.71
C GLU A 183 10.08 46.46 64.90
N ARG A 184 9.86 45.57 63.93
CA ARG A 184 10.24 44.15 64.01
C ARG A 184 10.72 43.66 62.66
N GLN A 185 11.68 42.74 62.66
CA GLN A 185 12.29 42.29 61.39
C GLN A 185 11.31 41.49 60.53
N THR A 186 10.26 40.94 61.16
CA THR A 186 9.17 40.21 60.52
C THR A 186 8.11 41.13 59.91
N GLN A 187 8.13 42.44 60.17
CA GLN A 187 7.18 43.38 59.57
C GLN A 187 7.49 43.58 58.10
N LEU A 188 6.47 43.35 57.27
CA LEU A 188 6.55 43.50 55.82
C LEU A 188 6.21 44.92 55.41
N ILE A 189 6.96 45.45 54.46
CA ILE A 189 6.76 46.78 53.87
C ILE A 189 6.37 46.58 52.42
N GLN A 190 5.22 47.10 52.00
CA GLN A 190 4.77 47.04 50.62
C GLN A 190 5.17 48.33 49.89
N ARG A 191 5.82 48.16 48.74
CA ARG A 191 6.11 49.26 47.81
C ARG A 191 5.80 48.78 46.39
N GLU A 192 4.93 49.50 45.69
CA GLU A 192 4.60 49.25 44.27
C GLU A 192 4.19 47.78 43.98
N GLY A 193 3.57 47.11 44.97
CA GLY A 193 3.12 45.71 44.85
C GLY A 193 4.14 44.65 45.25
N GLU A 194 5.40 45.02 45.54
CA GLU A 194 6.45 44.11 46.03
C GLU A 194 6.59 44.22 47.56
N LEU A 195 6.95 43.12 48.22
CA LEU A 195 7.09 43.05 49.67
C LEU A 195 8.57 43.04 50.07
N TYR A 196 8.91 43.87 51.05
CA TYR A 196 10.26 44.00 51.58
C TYR A 196 10.27 43.77 53.09
N ARG A 197 11.38 43.26 53.63
CA ARG A 197 11.66 43.21 55.06
C ARG A 197 12.97 43.92 55.38
N VAL A 198 13.17 44.29 56.64
CA VAL A 198 14.45 44.87 57.09
C VAL A 198 15.55 43.80 57.07
N MET A 199 16.71 44.13 56.48
CA MET A 199 17.83 43.19 56.31
C MET A 199 18.51 42.83 57.63
N ASN A 200 18.78 43.81 58.49
CA ASN A 200 19.49 43.59 59.74
C ASN A 200 18.59 43.93 60.94
N ALA A 201 18.55 43.06 61.94
CA ALA A 201 17.86 43.32 63.20
C ALA A 201 18.36 44.60 63.89
N SER A 202 19.62 44.99 63.68
CA SER A 202 20.23 46.19 64.25
C SER A 202 19.69 47.50 63.69
N ASP A 203 19.05 47.46 62.51
CA ASP A 203 18.47 48.64 61.88
C ASP A 203 17.09 48.99 62.47
N ILE A 204 16.59 48.18 63.39
CA ILE A 204 15.26 48.25 63.98
C ILE A 204 15.31 48.93 65.36
N PRO A 205 14.39 49.87 65.68
CA PRO A 205 13.29 50.33 64.84
C PRO A 205 13.77 51.19 63.66
N LEU A 206 13.39 50.83 62.44
CA LEU A 206 13.81 51.51 61.21
C LEU A 206 12.78 52.57 60.84
N ASN A 207 13.14 53.84 60.93
CA ASN A 207 12.30 54.93 60.41
C ASN A 207 12.61 55.16 58.92
N LEU A 208 11.63 54.88 58.06
CA LEU A 208 11.75 55.08 56.61
C LEU A 208 11.71 56.56 56.27
N THR A 209 12.70 57.02 55.51
CA THR A 209 12.83 58.43 55.11
C THR A 209 11.85 58.83 54.01
N GLY A 210 11.26 57.84 53.33
CA GLY A 210 10.39 58.05 52.16
C GLY A 210 11.17 58.31 50.88
N THR A 211 12.50 58.27 50.93
CA THR A 211 13.39 58.38 49.77
C THR A 211 13.99 57.01 49.47
N TRP A 212 13.55 56.37 48.37
CA TRP A 212 13.89 54.96 48.09
C TRP A 212 15.39 54.69 48.05
N SER A 213 16.18 55.56 47.42
CA SER A 213 17.64 55.42 47.33
C SER A 213 18.34 55.42 48.70
N SER A 214 17.70 55.99 49.73
CA SER A 214 18.22 56.05 51.10
C SER A 214 17.74 54.86 51.95
N ASP A 215 16.53 54.35 51.70
CA ASP A 215 15.92 53.29 52.50
C ASP A 215 16.18 51.88 51.92
N SER A 216 16.25 51.73 50.60
CA SER A 216 16.43 50.43 49.92
C SER A 216 17.68 49.66 50.36
N PRO A 217 18.83 50.29 50.73
CA PRO A 217 20.00 49.55 51.22
C PRO A 217 19.78 48.84 52.57
N LYS A 218 18.66 49.08 53.25
CA LYS A 218 18.29 48.44 54.53
C LYS A 218 17.16 47.42 54.38
N LEU A 219 16.64 47.26 53.16
CA LEU A 219 15.46 46.46 52.86
C LEU A 219 15.78 45.35 51.85
N GLN A 220 15.32 44.13 52.13
CA GLN A 220 15.43 42.98 51.24
C GLN A 220 14.04 42.60 50.73
N ALA A 221 13.90 42.41 49.43
CA ALA A 221 12.68 41.88 48.82
C ALA A 221 12.43 40.44 49.32
N VAL A 222 11.19 40.14 49.69
CA VAL A 222 10.74 38.85 50.22
C VAL A 222 9.48 38.34 49.55
N GLY A 223 8.85 39.11 48.67
CA GLY A 223 7.84 38.62 47.77
C GLY A 223 8.44 37.95 46.52
N ASP A 224 7.58 37.25 45.80
CA ASP A 224 7.85 36.63 44.50
C ASP A 224 6.96 37.22 43.40
N ALA A 225 6.30 38.36 43.65
CA ALA A 225 5.30 38.93 42.75
C ALA A 225 5.92 39.34 41.41
N ALA A 226 7.07 40.04 41.43
CA ALA A 226 7.84 40.34 40.23
C ALA A 226 8.35 39.08 39.51
N LEU A 227 8.77 38.05 40.24
CA LEU A 227 9.25 36.79 39.65
C LEU A 227 8.10 36.01 39.00
N ARG A 228 6.95 35.85 39.68
CA ARG A 228 5.74 35.23 39.12
C ARG A 228 5.23 35.99 37.92
N SER A 229 5.25 37.32 37.95
CA SER A 229 4.91 38.16 36.79
C SER A 229 5.88 37.94 35.62
N THR A 230 7.18 37.81 35.89
CA THR A 230 8.20 37.56 34.87
C THR A 230 8.06 36.17 34.28
N LEU A 231 7.89 35.15 35.12
CA LEU A 231 7.71 33.75 34.70
C LEU A 231 6.36 33.50 34.01
N ALA A 232 5.32 34.28 34.33
CA ALA A 232 4.03 34.22 33.64
C ALA A 232 4.02 34.99 32.30
N SER A 233 5.03 35.82 32.04
CA SER A 233 5.17 36.52 30.76
C SER A 233 5.63 35.59 29.64
N ALA A 234 5.51 36.03 28.38
CA ALA A 234 5.95 35.27 27.21
C ALA A 234 7.46 34.94 27.24
N GLU A 235 8.29 35.76 27.89
CA GLU A 235 9.73 35.52 28.04
C GLU A 235 10.08 34.64 29.27
N GLY A 236 9.08 34.33 30.10
CA GLY A 236 9.23 33.61 31.35
C GLY A 236 10.02 32.30 31.25
N ALA A 237 9.75 31.50 30.21
CA ALA A 237 10.44 30.24 29.97
C ALA A 237 11.94 30.40 29.66
N GLY A 238 12.37 31.54 29.13
CA GLY A 238 13.78 31.87 28.90
C GLY A 238 14.55 32.15 30.18
N HIS A 239 13.86 32.46 31.27
CA HIS A 239 14.46 32.73 32.59
C HIS A 239 14.61 31.46 33.45
N VAL A 240 14.05 30.32 33.04
CA VAL A 240 14.10 29.05 33.78
C VAL A 240 15.14 28.12 33.15
N GLY A 241 16.10 27.66 33.94
CA GLY A 241 17.10 26.68 33.49
C GLY A 241 16.55 25.26 33.36
N TYR A 242 17.03 24.52 32.37
CA TYR A 242 16.82 23.09 32.15
C TYR A 242 18.15 22.42 31.78
N GLY A 243 18.82 21.81 32.75
CA GLY A 243 20.18 21.28 32.56
C GLY A 243 21.16 22.38 32.16
N SER A 244 21.76 22.26 30.97
CA SER A 244 22.69 23.26 30.40
C SER A 244 22.05 24.24 29.40
N ARG A 245 20.72 24.27 29.28
CA ARG A 245 19.95 25.16 28.39
C ARG A 245 18.81 25.83 29.17
N THR A 246 18.06 26.74 28.55
CA THR A 246 16.80 27.26 29.15
C THR A 246 15.61 26.35 28.80
N VAL A 247 14.51 26.45 29.56
CA VAL A 247 13.24 25.77 29.22
C VAL A 247 12.72 26.29 27.87
N GLY A 248 12.83 27.59 27.61
CA GLY A 248 12.49 28.19 26.31
C GLY A 248 13.25 27.56 25.14
N ASP A 249 14.57 27.40 25.27
CA ASP A 249 15.40 26.73 24.26
C ASP A 249 14.94 25.29 24.01
N ARG A 250 14.58 24.57 25.07
CA ARG A 250 14.13 23.18 24.98
C ARG A 250 12.77 23.05 24.30
N LEU A 251 11.83 23.94 24.61
CA LEU A 251 10.51 24.00 23.98
C LEU A 251 10.61 24.43 22.51
N GLY A 252 11.64 25.21 22.14
CA GLY A 252 11.94 25.58 20.75
C GLY A 252 12.54 24.45 19.89
N ASP A 253 12.90 23.29 20.45
CA ASP A 253 13.47 22.18 19.66
C ASP A 253 12.42 21.46 18.79
N THR A 254 11.13 21.54 19.14
CA THR A 254 10.00 20.94 18.43
C THR A 254 8.75 21.73 18.72
N VAL A 255 7.96 22.02 17.70
CA VAL A 255 6.75 22.84 17.84
C VAL A 255 5.48 22.05 17.58
N ASN A 256 4.40 22.42 18.26
CA ASN A 256 3.06 21.89 18.03
C ASN A 256 2.13 22.99 17.49
N PRO A 257 1.21 22.70 16.56
CA PRO A 257 0.19 23.67 16.14
C PRO A 257 -0.57 24.34 17.30
N LYS A 258 -0.76 23.64 18.42
CA LYS A 258 -1.39 24.17 19.65
C LYS A 258 -0.57 25.28 20.32
N ASP A 259 0.75 25.27 20.18
CA ASP A 259 1.63 26.35 20.66
C ASP A 259 1.37 27.66 19.90
N PHE A 260 0.84 27.56 18.68
CA PHE A 260 0.40 28.67 17.85
C PHE A 260 -1.11 28.91 17.93
N GLY A 261 -1.79 28.34 18.92
CA GLY A 261 -3.22 28.54 19.16
C GLY A 261 -4.15 27.62 18.36
N GLY A 262 -3.66 26.55 17.73
CA GLY A 262 -4.53 25.51 17.15
C GLY A 262 -5.43 24.88 18.21
N VAL A 263 -6.66 24.54 17.85
CA VAL A 263 -7.62 23.81 18.71
C VAL A 263 -7.44 22.30 18.48
N CYS A 264 -7.43 21.88 17.21
CA CYS A 264 -7.19 20.51 16.76
C CYS A 264 -8.13 19.46 17.39
N ASP A 265 -9.43 19.75 17.46
CA ASP A 265 -10.48 18.85 17.97
C ASP A 265 -11.35 18.24 16.86
N GLY A 266 -11.14 18.65 15.60
CA GLY A 266 -11.91 18.23 14.43
C GLY A 266 -13.09 19.13 14.09
N GLU A 267 -13.37 20.15 14.90
CA GLU A 267 -14.42 21.13 14.68
C GLU A 267 -13.91 22.36 13.91
N ARG A 268 -14.83 23.07 13.25
CA ARG A 268 -14.50 24.23 12.42
C ARG A 268 -14.54 25.53 13.20
N TYR A 269 -13.36 26.10 13.47
CA TYR A 269 -13.21 27.45 14.03
C TYR A 269 -12.57 28.40 13.02
N PRO A 270 -13.31 29.31 12.38
CA PRO A 270 -12.72 30.37 11.55
C PRO A 270 -11.95 31.40 12.40
N LEU A 271 -10.98 32.09 11.80
CA LEU A 271 -10.25 33.18 12.46
C LEU A 271 -11.18 34.29 13.00
N SER A 272 -12.37 34.48 12.41
CA SER A 272 -13.39 35.41 12.92
C SER A 272 -13.84 35.12 14.35
N ASP A 273 -13.67 33.90 14.86
CA ASP A 273 -14.02 33.56 16.25
C ASP A 273 -13.06 34.18 17.26
N ARG A 274 -11.85 34.58 16.83
CA ARG A 274 -10.82 35.23 17.67
C ARG A 274 -10.49 36.65 17.26
N PHE A 275 -10.60 36.97 15.97
CA PHE A 275 -10.14 38.25 15.42
C PHE A 275 -11.29 38.99 14.73
N ALA A 276 -11.55 40.21 15.17
CA ALA A 276 -12.59 41.07 14.58
C ALA A 276 -12.24 41.58 13.17
N THR A 277 -10.94 41.62 12.81
CA THR A 277 -10.47 42.11 11.50
C THR A 277 -9.36 41.23 10.95
N LEU A 278 -9.24 41.15 9.62
CA LEU A 278 -8.15 40.43 8.98
C LEU A 278 -6.78 40.99 9.38
N ALA A 279 -6.65 42.31 9.55
CA ALA A 279 -5.41 42.94 9.99
C ALA A 279 -4.99 42.47 11.39
N ALA A 280 -5.94 42.33 12.32
CA ALA A 280 -5.67 41.77 13.64
C ALA A 280 -5.26 40.30 13.57
N ALA A 281 -5.91 39.50 12.71
CA ALA A 281 -5.50 38.12 12.47
C ALA A 281 -4.09 38.04 11.85
N GLN A 282 -3.76 38.91 10.90
CA GLN A 282 -2.45 38.97 10.22
C GLN A 282 -1.32 39.42 11.13
N ALA A 283 -1.61 40.20 12.17
CA ALA A 283 -0.62 40.52 13.20
C ALA A 283 -0.11 39.27 13.95
N VAL A 284 -0.94 38.21 14.03
CA VAL A 284 -0.58 36.92 14.65
C VAL A 284 -0.17 35.88 13.60
N TYR A 285 -0.92 35.81 12.49
CA TYR A 285 -0.70 34.88 11.38
C TYR A 285 -0.51 35.67 10.08
N PRO A 286 0.71 36.14 9.75
CA PRO A 286 0.95 36.99 8.58
C PRO A 286 0.51 36.39 7.24
N HIS A 287 0.44 35.05 7.16
CA HIS A 287 -0.02 34.29 6.00
C HIS A 287 -1.54 34.17 5.87
N ALA A 288 -2.32 34.62 6.86
CA ALA A 288 -3.78 34.61 6.79
C ALA A 288 -4.29 35.50 5.65
N THR A 289 -5.22 34.97 4.86
CA THR A 289 -5.77 35.66 3.67
C THR A 289 -7.24 36.03 3.81
N SER A 290 -7.94 35.43 4.76
CA SER A 290 -9.36 35.67 5.04
C SER A 290 -9.66 35.33 6.49
N LEU A 291 -10.62 36.02 7.12
CA LEU A 291 -11.16 35.64 8.42
C LEU A 291 -11.92 34.30 8.39
N THR A 292 -12.27 33.80 7.20
CA THR A 292 -12.84 32.46 7.03
C THR A 292 -11.80 31.35 7.07
N ASN A 293 -10.50 31.65 7.01
CA ASN A 293 -9.47 30.63 7.19
C ASN A 293 -9.62 30.02 8.59
N THR A 294 -9.49 28.70 8.71
CA THR A 294 -9.59 27.99 9.99
C THR A 294 -8.39 28.34 10.89
N ILE A 295 -8.62 28.45 12.19
CA ILE A 295 -7.60 28.66 13.21
C ILE A 295 -6.56 27.54 13.16
N ASP A 296 -6.99 26.28 13.03
CA ASP A 296 -6.09 25.12 12.94
C ASP A 296 -5.15 25.21 11.75
N TRP A 297 -5.66 25.58 10.56
CA TRP A 297 -4.78 25.86 9.40
C TRP A 297 -3.78 26.98 9.70
N ALA A 298 -4.25 28.11 10.25
CA ALA A 298 -3.39 29.27 10.48
C ALA A 298 -2.26 28.94 11.46
N ALA A 299 -2.59 28.22 12.54
CA ALA A 299 -1.66 27.78 13.57
C ALA A 299 -0.70 26.68 13.07
N PHE A 300 -1.20 25.68 12.34
CA PHE A 300 -0.35 24.62 11.78
C PHE A 300 0.61 25.20 10.72
N GLN A 301 0.12 26.09 9.85
CA GLN A 301 0.98 26.78 8.90
C GLN A 301 2.01 27.67 9.60
N ALA A 302 1.68 28.31 10.72
CA ALA A 302 2.64 29.05 11.53
C ALA A 302 3.74 28.13 12.08
N ALA A 303 3.37 26.95 12.59
CA ALA A 303 4.33 25.93 13.04
C ALA A 303 5.27 25.51 11.90
N LEU A 304 4.74 25.23 10.70
CA LEU A 304 5.55 24.91 9.52
C LEU A 304 6.49 26.05 9.10
N ASN A 305 6.04 27.31 9.24
CA ASN A 305 6.82 28.48 8.88
C ASN A 305 8.05 28.70 9.77
N THR A 306 8.12 28.06 10.95
CA THR A 306 9.30 28.13 11.83
C THR A 306 10.52 27.41 11.24
N GLY A 307 10.31 26.42 10.35
CA GLY A 307 11.35 25.52 9.87
C GLY A 307 11.86 24.52 10.92
N LEU A 308 11.24 24.47 12.10
CA LEU A 308 11.54 23.52 13.16
C LEU A 308 10.74 22.20 12.96
N PRO A 309 11.15 21.09 13.61
CA PRO A 309 10.35 19.88 13.64
C PRO A 309 8.94 20.14 14.20
N VAL A 310 7.90 19.72 13.48
CA VAL A 310 6.51 19.84 13.89
C VAL A 310 6.03 18.50 14.45
N ARG A 311 5.48 18.52 15.67
CA ARG A 311 4.81 17.38 16.29
C ARG A 311 3.38 17.77 16.64
N TYR A 312 2.37 17.11 16.06
CA TYR A 312 0.97 17.48 16.23
C TYR A 312 0.13 16.39 16.89
N SER A 313 -0.92 16.80 17.58
CA SER A 313 -1.90 15.92 18.25
C SER A 313 -3.32 16.35 17.93
N GLY A 314 -4.27 15.42 18.04
CA GLY A 314 -5.68 15.67 17.73
C GLY A 314 -5.93 15.79 16.22
N THR A 315 -7.01 16.47 15.87
CA THR A 315 -7.53 16.57 14.50
C THR A 315 -7.56 18.02 14.04
N PRO A 316 -6.45 18.60 13.55
CA PRO A 316 -6.50 19.92 12.92
C PRO A 316 -7.40 19.90 11.68
N LEU A 317 -8.50 20.66 11.72
CA LEU A 317 -9.38 20.87 10.57
C LEU A 317 -8.88 22.06 9.73
N ILE A 318 -8.38 21.79 8.54
CA ILE A 318 -7.83 22.80 7.63
C ILE A 318 -8.78 23.08 6.47
N ASN A 319 -8.96 24.36 6.12
CA ASN A 319 -9.66 24.78 4.89
C ASN A 319 -8.72 25.41 3.85
N LYS A 320 -7.41 25.20 3.98
CA LYS A 320 -6.42 25.67 3.02
C LYS A 320 -5.19 24.77 3.06
N GLU A 321 -4.48 24.67 1.94
CA GLU A 321 -3.25 23.86 1.83
C GLU A 321 -2.21 24.22 2.90
N LEU A 322 -1.63 23.20 3.54
CA LEU A 322 -0.43 23.33 4.37
C LEU A 322 0.83 23.20 3.50
N LYS A 323 1.71 24.19 3.57
CA LYS A 323 2.95 24.25 2.77
C LYS A 323 4.16 24.24 3.68
N ALA A 324 4.92 23.16 3.67
CA ALA A 324 6.16 23.08 4.44
C ALA A 324 7.26 23.97 3.81
N VAL A 325 8.05 24.62 4.66
CA VAL A 325 9.22 25.41 4.22
C VAL A 325 10.34 24.45 3.80
N PRO A 326 10.87 24.55 2.56
CA PRO A 326 11.92 23.64 2.11
C PRO A 326 13.19 23.75 2.94
N GLY A 327 13.85 22.61 3.19
CA GLY A 327 15.08 22.57 3.98
C GLY A 327 15.24 21.25 4.71
N ASN A 328 14.96 21.23 6.02
CA ASN A 328 14.85 20.01 6.82
C ASN A 328 13.41 19.93 7.36
N VAL A 329 12.49 19.37 6.58
CA VAL A 329 11.09 19.21 7.00
C VAL A 329 10.97 17.95 7.85
N SER A 330 10.45 18.08 9.07
CA SER A 330 10.13 16.96 9.95
C SER A 330 8.72 17.16 10.51
N ILE A 331 7.81 16.22 10.22
CA ILE A 331 6.44 16.23 10.73
C ILE A 331 6.15 14.88 11.36
N THR A 332 5.76 14.88 12.63
CA THR A 332 5.39 13.67 13.38
C THR A 332 3.99 13.82 13.95
N ALA A 333 3.15 12.81 13.74
CA ALA A 333 1.84 12.72 14.36
C ALA A 333 1.94 11.97 15.70
N GLU A 334 1.21 12.42 16.72
CA GLU A 334 0.94 11.61 17.90
C GLU A 334 -0.07 10.49 17.58
N PRO A 335 -0.12 9.42 18.39
CA PRO A 335 -1.12 8.37 18.24
C PRO A 335 -2.55 8.94 18.16
N GLY A 336 -3.29 8.55 17.11
CA GLY A 336 -4.67 8.97 16.88
C GLY A 336 -4.83 10.35 16.22
N ALA A 337 -3.74 11.09 15.98
CA ALA A 337 -3.82 12.38 15.29
C ALA A 337 -4.03 12.22 13.78
N LEU A 338 -4.77 13.15 13.16
CA LEU A 338 -4.96 13.19 11.71
C LEU A 338 -5.18 14.63 11.22
N ILE A 339 -4.64 14.97 10.05
CA ILE A 339 -4.92 16.25 9.38
C ILE A 339 -6.18 16.10 8.55
N ASP A 340 -7.17 16.94 8.80
CA ASP A 340 -8.45 16.91 8.11
C ASP A 340 -8.62 18.07 7.12
N ALA A 341 -8.52 17.77 5.84
CA ALA A 341 -8.74 18.71 4.74
C ALA A 341 -10.09 18.48 4.03
N THR A 342 -11.12 18.03 4.75
CA THR A 342 -12.47 17.78 4.20
C THR A 342 -13.42 18.98 4.28
N ALA A 343 -12.95 20.12 4.79
CA ALA A 343 -13.75 21.34 4.85
C ALA A 343 -14.32 21.69 3.46
N SER A 344 -15.62 21.94 3.38
CA SER A 344 -16.30 22.19 2.09
C SER A 344 -15.81 23.44 1.36
N ASP A 345 -15.24 24.39 2.10
CA ASP A 345 -14.62 25.62 1.60
C ASP A 345 -13.09 25.49 1.46
N PHE A 346 -12.55 24.27 1.42
CA PHE A 346 -11.12 24.05 1.28
C PHE A 346 -10.56 24.67 -0.01
N VAL A 347 -9.47 25.44 0.12
CA VAL A 347 -8.76 26.07 -0.99
C VAL A 347 -7.32 25.56 -1.08
N GLY A 348 -7.01 24.78 -2.10
CA GLY A 348 -5.66 24.27 -2.34
C GLY A 348 -5.66 23.16 -3.37
N VAL A 349 -4.53 22.95 -4.04
CA VAL A 349 -4.35 21.80 -4.95
C VAL A 349 -4.03 20.55 -4.13
N ASN A 350 -3.28 20.70 -3.05
CA ASN A 350 -2.89 19.63 -2.15
C ASN A 350 -3.42 19.90 -0.73
N ALA A 351 -3.73 18.88 0.05
CA ALA A 351 -4.01 19.09 1.49
C ALA A 351 -2.73 19.48 2.23
N ILE A 352 -1.64 18.76 2.00
CA ILE A 352 -0.29 19.12 2.46
C ILE A 352 0.74 18.95 1.34
N SER A 353 1.66 19.91 1.23
CA SER A 353 2.78 19.85 0.30
C SER A 353 4.15 20.09 0.95
N CYS A 354 5.14 19.34 0.49
CA CYS A 354 6.56 19.54 0.77
C CYS A 354 7.29 19.61 -0.59
N THR A 355 7.50 20.83 -1.08
CA THR A 355 7.98 21.08 -2.44
C THR A 355 9.30 21.82 -2.43
N GLY A 356 10.37 21.17 -2.89
CA GLY A 356 11.67 21.79 -3.11
C GLY A 356 11.75 22.50 -4.47
N SER A 357 12.97 22.78 -4.91
CA SER A 357 13.20 23.44 -6.19
C SER A 357 14.42 22.89 -6.91
N ILE A 358 14.42 23.04 -8.23
CA ILE A 358 15.56 22.76 -9.08
C ILE A 358 15.98 24.03 -9.81
N THR A 359 17.28 24.22 -9.99
CA THR A 359 17.85 25.38 -10.69
C THR A 359 18.77 24.90 -11.79
N GLN A 360 18.60 25.43 -13.01
CA GLN A 360 19.48 25.10 -14.12
C GLN A 360 20.90 25.61 -13.85
N ILE A 361 21.91 24.80 -14.15
CA ILE A 361 23.34 25.12 -14.00
C ILE A 361 24.06 24.99 -15.34
N ALA A 362 25.39 25.07 -15.32
CA ALA A 362 26.24 24.93 -16.50
C ALA A 362 25.89 23.70 -17.36
N SER A 363 25.95 23.85 -18.69
CA SER A 363 25.77 22.75 -19.64
C SER A 363 26.95 21.79 -19.64
N LEU A 364 26.73 20.58 -20.15
CA LEU A 364 27.82 19.63 -20.39
C LEU A 364 28.79 20.16 -21.47
N ALA A 365 30.08 19.88 -21.32
CA ALA A 365 31.10 20.24 -22.31
C ALA A 365 31.19 19.24 -23.48
N SER A 366 30.81 17.99 -23.26
CA SER A 366 30.88 16.92 -24.25
C SER A 366 29.83 15.85 -23.97
N ASN A 367 29.56 15.01 -24.98
CA ASN A 367 28.66 13.88 -24.83
C ASN A 367 29.17 12.93 -23.74
N VAL A 368 28.23 12.26 -23.07
CA VAL A 368 28.50 11.23 -22.07
C VAL A 368 27.75 9.96 -22.45
N THR A 369 28.30 8.81 -22.10
CA THR A 369 27.71 7.51 -22.41
C THR A 369 27.16 6.81 -21.17
N ALA A 370 26.20 5.92 -21.34
CA ALA A 370 25.77 4.98 -20.32
C ALA A 370 26.98 4.27 -19.70
N GLY A 371 26.95 4.07 -18.38
CA GLY A 371 28.09 3.53 -17.63
C GLY A 371 29.13 4.57 -17.19
N SER A 372 29.08 5.81 -17.69
CA SER A 372 30.03 6.86 -17.28
C SER A 372 29.87 7.23 -15.80
N HIS A 373 30.97 7.63 -15.16
CA HIS A 373 31.03 8.06 -13.75
C HIS A 373 31.49 9.51 -13.57
N ALA A 374 31.59 10.29 -14.65
CA ALA A 374 32.02 11.67 -14.61
C ALA A 374 31.23 12.52 -15.60
N LEU A 375 30.95 13.76 -15.22
CA LEU A 375 30.31 14.75 -16.09
C LEU A 375 31.25 15.93 -16.33
N PRO A 376 31.58 16.23 -17.59
CA PRO A 376 32.34 17.42 -17.95
C PRO A 376 31.38 18.59 -18.17
N PHE A 377 31.71 19.77 -17.63
CA PHE A 377 30.92 20.99 -17.75
C PHE A 377 31.64 22.06 -18.58
N ALA A 378 30.89 22.80 -19.40
CA ALA A 378 31.45 23.82 -20.30
C ALA A 378 31.98 25.05 -19.55
N THR A 379 31.39 25.35 -18.39
CA THR A 379 31.73 26.48 -17.51
C THR A 379 31.72 26.03 -16.05
N PRO A 380 32.26 26.83 -15.11
CA PRO A 380 32.23 26.48 -13.69
C PRO A 380 30.84 26.07 -13.19
N HIS A 381 30.70 24.89 -12.58
CA HIS A 381 29.41 24.28 -12.25
C HIS A 381 28.87 24.63 -10.84
N GLY A 382 29.72 25.05 -9.89
CA GLY A 382 29.30 25.43 -8.53
C GLY A 382 28.71 24.30 -7.68
N LEU A 383 29.12 23.05 -7.96
CA LEU A 383 28.66 21.84 -7.26
C LEU A 383 29.69 21.41 -6.23
N VAL A 384 29.22 20.80 -5.16
CA VAL A 384 30.03 20.22 -4.09
C VAL A 384 29.65 18.75 -3.86
N PRO A 385 30.52 17.94 -3.23
CA PRO A 385 30.18 16.58 -2.83
C PRO A 385 28.83 16.49 -2.11
N GLY A 386 28.01 15.52 -2.51
CA GLY A 386 26.68 15.27 -1.95
C GLY A 386 25.53 15.96 -2.68
N ASP A 387 25.79 16.94 -3.54
CA ASP A 387 24.76 17.59 -4.36
C ASP A 387 24.05 16.59 -5.28
N TRP A 388 22.73 16.75 -5.42
CA TRP A 388 21.94 16.06 -6.42
C TRP A 388 21.80 16.92 -7.68
N ILE A 389 21.97 16.28 -8.84
CA ILE A 389 21.75 16.91 -10.15
C ILE A 389 20.81 16.06 -11.00
N CYS A 390 20.02 16.72 -11.83
CA CYS A 390 19.19 16.12 -12.86
C CYS A 390 19.82 16.41 -14.22
N ILE A 391 20.13 15.37 -14.98
CA ILE A 391 20.31 15.48 -16.43
C ILE A 391 18.91 15.39 -17.04
N TRP A 392 18.48 16.34 -17.85
CA TRP A 392 17.15 16.33 -18.43
C TRP A 392 17.16 16.71 -19.91
N ASN A 393 16.51 15.91 -20.75
CA ASN A 393 16.35 16.21 -22.17
C ASN A 393 14.99 16.91 -22.42
N PRO A 394 14.99 18.19 -22.82
CA PRO A 394 13.75 18.95 -23.03
C PRO A 394 12.94 18.48 -24.25
N VAL A 395 13.51 17.68 -25.15
CA VAL A 395 12.79 17.16 -26.31
C VAL A 395 11.75 16.15 -25.85
N GLY A 396 10.48 16.42 -26.14
CA GLY A 396 9.41 15.46 -25.92
C GLY A 396 9.67 14.17 -26.70
N THR A 397 9.28 13.02 -26.16
CA THR A 397 9.60 11.67 -26.68
C THR A 397 11.06 11.21 -26.62
N SER A 398 11.98 12.00 -26.05
CA SER A 398 13.40 11.65 -26.02
C SER A 398 13.74 10.39 -25.23
N PHE A 399 12.89 9.95 -24.30
CA PHE A 399 13.00 8.61 -23.70
C PHE A 399 12.17 7.58 -24.45
N SER A 400 10.91 7.93 -24.76
CA SER A 400 9.95 7.00 -25.34
C SER A 400 8.94 7.75 -26.20
N ALA A 401 8.75 7.28 -27.44
CA ALA A 401 7.81 7.89 -28.39
C ALA A 401 6.34 7.56 -28.13
N PHE A 402 6.03 6.81 -27.08
CA PHE A 402 4.65 6.49 -26.70
C PHE A 402 3.87 7.72 -26.25
N ARG A 403 4.48 8.62 -25.46
CA ARG A 403 3.86 9.90 -25.06
C ARG A 403 4.84 11.06 -25.22
N SER A 404 4.31 12.23 -25.57
CA SER A 404 5.10 13.44 -25.80
C SER A 404 5.91 13.88 -24.58
N TYR A 405 5.40 13.65 -23.36
CA TYR A 405 6.06 14.04 -22.12
C TYR A 405 7.02 12.98 -21.55
N TYR A 406 7.32 11.92 -22.29
CA TYR A 406 8.33 10.93 -21.89
C TYR A 406 9.73 11.41 -22.28
N HIS A 407 10.30 12.24 -21.41
CA HIS A 407 11.62 12.83 -21.56
C HIS A 407 12.72 11.90 -21.04
N ALA A 408 13.86 11.87 -21.74
CA ALA A 408 15.09 11.25 -21.24
C ALA A 408 15.76 12.13 -20.20
N GLY A 409 16.65 11.52 -19.43
CA GLY A 409 17.36 12.15 -18.32
C GLY A 409 17.42 11.21 -17.12
N GLU A 410 18.13 11.62 -16.07
CA GLU A 410 18.25 10.85 -14.84
C GLU A 410 18.76 11.73 -13.69
N TRP A 411 18.56 11.23 -12.47
CA TRP A 411 19.12 11.85 -11.28
C TRP A 411 20.46 11.21 -10.90
N VAL A 412 21.47 12.03 -10.61
CA VAL A 412 22.77 11.55 -10.16
C VAL A 412 23.29 12.40 -9.00
N ARG A 413 24.13 11.79 -8.17
CA ARG A 413 24.69 12.44 -6.99
C ARG A 413 26.19 12.65 -7.18
N VAL A 414 26.65 13.86 -6.86
CA VAL A 414 28.06 14.24 -6.92
C VAL A 414 28.83 13.52 -5.81
N ASP A 415 29.82 12.72 -6.17
CA ASP A 415 30.82 12.17 -5.24
C ASP A 415 31.91 13.21 -4.97
N LYS A 416 32.53 13.71 -6.04
CA LYS A 416 33.65 14.67 -5.97
C LYS A 416 33.53 15.72 -7.06
N ALA A 417 34.07 16.91 -6.78
CA ALA A 417 34.26 17.98 -7.77
C ALA A 417 35.78 18.25 -7.94
N PRO A 418 36.51 17.38 -8.66
CA PRO A 418 37.97 17.50 -8.80
C PRO A 418 38.42 18.81 -9.45
N THR A 419 37.60 19.41 -10.31
CA THR A 419 37.83 20.73 -10.88
C THR A 419 36.54 21.53 -10.84
N THR A 420 36.58 22.82 -11.21
CA THR A 420 35.37 23.63 -11.33
C THR A 420 34.49 23.25 -12.53
N THR A 421 34.98 22.40 -13.44
CA THR A 421 34.33 22.00 -14.69
C THR A 421 34.19 20.50 -14.83
N THR A 422 34.40 19.72 -13.77
CA THR A 422 34.27 18.26 -13.81
C THR A 422 33.80 17.75 -12.45
N VAL A 423 32.78 16.90 -12.46
CA VAL A 423 32.34 16.15 -11.29
C VAL A 423 32.44 14.66 -11.53
N ASN A 424 32.72 13.91 -10.47
CA ASN A 424 32.58 12.46 -10.42
C ASN A 424 31.26 12.12 -9.72
N LEU A 425 30.64 11.02 -10.12
CA LEU A 425 29.33 10.56 -9.65
C LEU A 425 29.47 9.36 -8.71
N THR A 426 28.56 9.23 -7.74
CA THR A 426 28.53 8.05 -6.84
C THR A 426 28.07 6.76 -7.54
N GLY A 427 27.42 6.87 -8.70
CA GLY A 427 26.92 5.75 -9.51
C GLY A 427 27.20 5.97 -11.00
N SER A 428 26.84 4.98 -11.83
CA SER A 428 26.97 5.05 -13.28
C SER A 428 25.73 5.66 -13.93
N LEU A 429 25.91 6.30 -15.09
CA LEU A 429 24.77 6.75 -15.91
C LEU A 429 23.95 5.58 -16.46
N TYR A 430 22.63 5.71 -16.51
CA TYR A 430 21.72 4.76 -17.15
C TYR A 430 21.74 4.84 -18.69
N ALA A 431 21.92 6.03 -19.24
CA ALA A 431 21.79 6.29 -20.67
C ALA A 431 22.90 7.19 -21.23
N ASP A 432 22.99 7.19 -22.56
CA ASP A 432 23.80 8.14 -23.31
C ASP A 432 23.12 9.52 -23.33
N TYR A 433 23.90 10.60 -23.25
CA TYR A 433 23.41 11.96 -23.39
C TYR A 433 24.30 12.77 -24.34
N LEU A 434 23.66 13.32 -25.38
CA LEU A 434 24.27 14.34 -26.22
C LEU A 434 24.33 15.66 -25.45
N ALA A 435 25.52 16.27 -25.36
CA ALA A 435 25.74 17.47 -24.55
C ALA A 435 24.78 18.62 -24.92
N ALA A 436 24.56 18.80 -26.22
CA ALA A 436 23.66 19.81 -26.77
C ALA A 436 22.16 19.45 -26.63
N GLY A 437 21.84 18.21 -26.29
CA GLY A 437 20.48 17.70 -26.16
C GLY A 437 19.95 17.69 -24.72
N VAL A 438 20.74 18.07 -23.74
CA VAL A 438 20.34 18.05 -22.32
C VAL A 438 20.61 19.35 -21.61
N GLN A 439 19.83 19.59 -20.56
CA GLN A 439 19.99 20.64 -19.58
C GLN A 439 20.28 20.01 -18.22
N ILE A 440 21.16 20.65 -17.44
CA ILE A 440 21.55 20.14 -16.13
C ILE A 440 20.93 21.03 -15.06
N TYR A 441 20.28 20.42 -14.09
CA TYR A 441 19.67 21.10 -12.95
C TYR A 441 20.30 20.65 -11.64
N LYS A 442 20.53 21.57 -10.72
CA LYS A 442 20.87 21.28 -9.32
C LYS A 442 19.58 21.23 -8.50
N LEU A 443 19.42 20.19 -7.68
CA LEU A 443 18.34 20.10 -6.70
C LEU A 443 18.72 20.88 -5.43
N ALA A 444 17.88 21.83 -5.03
CA ALA A 444 18.04 22.55 -3.78
C ALA A 444 17.76 21.62 -2.58
N LYS A 445 18.43 21.88 -1.45
CA LYS A 445 18.25 21.08 -0.23
C LYS A 445 16.79 21.07 0.21
N ASN A 446 16.23 19.87 0.34
CA ASN A 446 14.90 19.65 0.88
C ASN A 446 14.79 18.20 1.38
N ASP A 447 15.27 17.95 2.59
CA ASP A 447 15.14 16.66 3.27
C ASP A 447 13.78 16.61 3.98
N VAL A 448 13.01 15.55 3.75
CA VAL A 448 11.64 15.43 4.28
C VAL A 448 11.50 14.14 5.07
N THR A 449 11.08 14.27 6.33
CA THR A 449 10.77 13.17 7.23
C THR A 449 9.33 13.27 7.72
N LEU A 450 8.50 12.26 7.41
CA LEU A 450 7.09 12.19 7.83
C LEU A 450 6.84 10.91 8.62
N ILE A 451 6.50 11.03 9.89
CA ILE A 451 6.32 9.89 10.80
C ILE A 451 4.87 9.85 11.30
N ASP A 452 4.19 8.75 11.01
CA ASP A 452 2.82 8.44 11.41
C ASP A 452 1.78 9.49 10.95
N VAL A 453 2.15 10.33 9.98
CA VAL A 453 1.30 11.38 9.41
C VAL A 453 0.12 10.75 8.68
N TYR A 454 -1.09 11.05 9.14
CA TYR A 454 -2.34 10.67 8.47
C TYR A 454 -3.07 11.91 7.99
N VAL A 455 -3.41 11.96 6.70
CA VAL A 455 -4.17 13.06 6.08
C VAL A 455 -5.41 12.51 5.41
N ARG A 456 -6.56 13.18 5.61
CA ARG A 456 -7.77 12.96 4.82
C ARG A 456 -8.14 14.20 4.02
N SER A 457 -8.64 14.02 2.81
CA SER A 457 -9.10 15.13 1.96
C SER A 457 -10.46 14.84 1.32
N GLY A 458 -11.23 15.90 1.05
CA GLY A 458 -12.46 15.83 0.26
C GLY A 458 -12.20 16.00 -1.24
N THR A 459 -13.25 16.22 -2.02
CA THR A 459 -13.19 16.31 -3.50
C THR A 459 -12.60 17.61 -4.05
N THR A 460 -12.31 18.59 -3.20
CA THR A 460 -11.76 19.89 -3.60
C THR A 460 -10.24 19.86 -3.78
N ALA A 461 -9.55 19.02 -3.01
CA ALA A 461 -8.11 18.81 -3.16
C ALA A 461 -7.86 17.82 -4.30
N THR A 462 -6.95 18.17 -5.21
CA THR A 462 -6.49 17.24 -6.26
C THR A 462 -5.64 16.13 -5.66
N ASN A 463 -4.69 16.47 -4.78
CA ASN A 463 -3.84 15.48 -4.10
C ASN A 463 -4.00 15.59 -2.58
N THR A 464 -3.90 14.48 -1.87
CA THR A 464 -3.91 14.53 -0.41
C THR A 464 -2.53 14.93 0.12
N ILE A 465 -1.48 14.17 -0.23
CA ILE A 465 -0.10 14.44 0.17
C ILE A 465 0.75 14.62 -1.08
N PHE A 466 1.43 15.77 -1.20
CA PHE A 466 2.27 16.10 -2.36
C PHE A 466 3.73 16.35 -1.97
N LEU A 467 4.63 15.48 -2.43
CA LEU A 467 6.04 15.45 -2.08
C LEU A 467 6.85 15.65 -3.36
N GLU A 468 7.52 16.78 -3.54
CA GLU A 468 8.21 17.10 -4.80
C GLU A 468 9.60 17.68 -4.59
N SER A 469 10.57 17.26 -5.43
CA SER A 469 11.93 17.80 -5.42
C SER A 469 12.57 17.69 -4.03
N ILE A 470 12.58 16.47 -3.50
CA ILE A 470 13.08 16.15 -2.16
C ILE A 470 14.45 15.50 -2.29
N THR A 471 15.47 16.05 -1.64
CA THR A 471 16.84 15.49 -1.69
C THR A 471 16.94 14.14 -0.99
N ARG A 472 16.11 13.92 0.03
CA ARG A 472 16.03 12.68 0.79
C ARG A 472 14.67 12.54 1.48
N LEU A 473 13.84 11.62 0.99
CA LEU A 473 12.52 11.33 1.57
C LEU A 473 12.59 10.16 2.54
N ARG A 474 12.13 10.32 3.78
CA ARG A 474 11.99 9.23 4.76
C ARG A 474 10.61 9.27 5.36
N THR A 475 9.85 8.19 5.23
CA THR A 475 8.54 8.09 5.87
C THR A 475 8.35 6.76 6.57
N ARG A 476 7.56 6.79 7.65
CA ARG A 476 7.06 5.60 8.32
C ARG A 476 5.61 5.85 8.70
N GLY A 477 4.71 4.92 8.38
CA GLY A 477 3.29 5.05 8.74
C GLY A 477 2.59 6.23 8.06
N LEU A 478 3.05 6.67 6.87
CA LEU A 478 2.40 7.73 6.12
C LEU A 478 1.07 7.24 5.55
N ARG A 479 -0.03 7.93 5.84
CA ARG A 479 -1.39 7.53 5.44
C ARG A 479 -2.12 8.63 4.69
N ALA A 480 -2.80 8.26 3.61
CA ALA A 480 -3.72 9.13 2.88
C ALA A 480 -5.11 8.50 2.75
N ASN A 481 -6.16 9.26 3.05
CA ASN A 481 -7.53 8.97 2.66
C ASN A 481 -8.03 10.09 1.73
N ALA A 482 -8.01 9.82 0.44
CA ALA A 482 -8.25 10.81 -0.59
C ALA A 482 -9.68 10.72 -1.14
N GLN A 483 -10.14 11.81 -1.75
CA GLN A 483 -11.29 11.81 -2.67
C GLN A 483 -10.97 12.65 -3.91
N GLY A 484 -9.78 12.45 -4.49
CA GLY A 484 -9.24 13.27 -5.57
C GLY A 484 -8.45 12.45 -6.58
N GLU A 485 -7.45 13.06 -7.21
CA GLU A 485 -6.62 12.43 -8.23
C GLU A 485 -5.57 11.48 -7.64
N ALA A 486 -4.94 11.86 -6.52
CA ALA A 486 -3.95 11.01 -5.87
C ALA A 486 -3.99 11.11 -4.33
N GLY A 487 -3.79 9.97 -3.67
CA GLY A 487 -3.52 9.94 -2.23
C GLY A 487 -2.14 10.51 -1.91
N ILE A 488 -1.09 9.84 -2.39
CA ILE A 488 0.30 10.23 -2.15
C ILE A 488 1.01 10.44 -3.48
N VAL A 489 1.63 11.60 -3.68
CA VAL A 489 2.46 11.89 -4.86
C VAL A 489 3.91 12.07 -4.41
N ILE A 490 4.82 11.32 -5.04
CA ILE A 490 6.28 11.49 -4.90
C ILE A 490 6.82 11.88 -6.27
N SER A 491 7.15 13.16 -6.44
CA SER A 491 7.57 13.75 -7.71
C SER A 491 9.05 14.17 -7.66
N LYS A 492 9.80 13.96 -8.75
CA LYS A 492 11.16 14.53 -8.93
C LYS A 492 12.10 14.28 -7.74
N THR A 493 12.01 13.09 -7.15
CA THR A 493 12.73 12.74 -5.92
C THR A 493 13.76 11.66 -6.24
N PRO A 494 15.07 11.92 -6.05
CA PRO A 494 16.14 10.99 -6.41
C PRO A 494 16.55 9.96 -5.33
N ASP A 495 16.01 10.09 -4.11
CA ASP A 495 16.23 9.15 -2.99
C ASP A 495 15.02 9.19 -2.05
N GLY A 496 14.33 8.06 -1.89
CA GLY A 496 13.19 7.95 -0.99
C GLY A 496 13.00 6.58 -0.36
N VAL A 497 12.60 6.55 0.90
CA VAL A 497 12.21 5.33 1.63
C VAL A 497 10.85 5.57 2.30
N LEU A 498 9.91 4.69 2.02
CA LEU A 498 8.59 4.67 2.64
C LEU A 498 8.36 3.31 3.31
N LEU A 499 8.08 3.34 4.61
CA LEU A 499 7.85 2.15 5.42
C LEU A 499 6.42 2.14 5.92
N ASP A 500 5.72 1.02 5.75
CA ASP A 500 4.39 0.75 6.32
C ASP A 500 3.35 1.85 6.05
N GLY A 501 3.36 2.39 4.82
CA GLY A 501 2.42 3.42 4.39
C GLY A 501 1.05 2.87 4.01
N SER A 502 0.06 3.76 3.88
CA SER A 502 -1.20 3.39 3.22
C SER A 502 -1.81 4.55 2.43
N ALA A 503 -2.52 4.20 1.36
CA ALA A 503 -3.33 5.16 0.63
C ALA A 503 -4.64 4.50 0.20
N PHE A 504 -5.74 5.20 0.43
CA PHE A 504 -7.06 4.84 -0.08
C PHE A 504 -7.59 6.01 -0.92
N ASN A 505 -7.93 5.75 -2.18
CA ASN A 505 -8.51 6.74 -3.07
C ASN A 505 -9.67 6.16 -3.91
N PRO A 506 -10.95 6.37 -3.55
CA PRO A 506 -12.08 5.91 -4.35
C PRO A 506 -12.22 6.70 -5.67
N GLY A 507 -11.41 7.74 -5.89
CA GLY A 507 -11.31 8.47 -7.14
C GLY A 507 -12.45 9.44 -7.41
N THR A 508 -12.30 10.20 -8.49
CA THR A 508 -13.28 11.16 -9.01
C THR A 508 -13.58 10.97 -10.51
N ASN A 509 -13.27 9.78 -11.04
CA ASN A 509 -13.25 9.43 -12.47
C ASN A 509 -12.07 10.03 -13.27
N GLY A 510 -11.00 10.46 -12.57
CA GLY A 510 -9.74 10.90 -13.17
C GLY A 510 -8.73 9.77 -13.30
N ASP A 511 -7.45 10.09 -13.12
CA ASP A 511 -6.41 9.06 -13.06
C ASP A 511 -6.50 8.21 -11.78
N ASP A 512 -6.98 8.79 -10.68
CA ASP A 512 -7.36 8.07 -9.44
C ASP A 512 -6.30 7.09 -8.93
N TYR A 513 -5.16 7.65 -8.50
CA TYR A 513 -4.04 6.94 -7.90
C TYR A 513 -4.17 6.81 -6.37
N GLY A 514 -3.73 5.69 -5.83
CA GLY A 514 -3.54 5.55 -4.38
C GLY A 514 -2.24 6.26 -4.02
N ILE A 515 -1.14 5.75 -4.58
CA ILE A 515 0.17 6.39 -4.58
C ILE A 515 0.74 6.42 -6.00
N ILE A 516 1.44 7.49 -6.34
CA ILE A 516 2.22 7.61 -7.57
C ILE A 516 3.66 8.06 -7.29
N THR A 517 4.63 7.32 -7.85
CA THR A 517 5.98 7.83 -8.05
C THR A 517 6.08 8.45 -9.44
N ALA A 518 6.28 9.76 -9.50
CA ALA A 518 6.35 10.56 -10.72
C ALA A 518 7.78 11.03 -10.94
N ASN A 519 8.38 10.67 -12.07
CA ASN A 519 9.72 11.14 -12.48
C ASN A 519 10.80 11.04 -11.39
N SER A 520 10.74 9.99 -10.58
CA SER A 520 11.54 9.81 -9.38
C SER A 520 12.49 8.62 -9.52
N GLN A 521 13.58 8.63 -8.76
CA GLN A 521 14.62 7.62 -8.84
C GLN A 521 14.99 7.09 -7.45
N ASN A 522 15.39 5.81 -7.36
CA ASN A 522 15.82 5.17 -6.11
C ASN A 522 14.77 5.28 -4.99
N ILE A 523 13.52 4.95 -5.29
CA ILE A 523 12.44 4.94 -4.31
C ILE A 523 12.21 3.51 -3.82
N LEU A 524 12.39 3.27 -2.53
CA LEU A 524 12.01 2.03 -1.87
C LEU A 524 10.71 2.24 -1.10
N VAL A 525 9.69 1.45 -1.44
CA VAL A 525 8.48 1.28 -0.63
C VAL A 525 8.52 -0.11 -0.03
N SER A 526 8.39 -0.23 1.29
CA SER A 526 8.38 -1.52 1.99
C SER A 526 7.15 -1.65 2.86
N GLY A 527 6.38 -2.71 2.65
CA GLY A 527 5.11 -2.94 3.32
C GLY A 527 3.99 -2.02 2.82
N GLY A 528 2.88 -2.01 3.55
CA GLY A 528 1.78 -1.07 3.32
C GLY A 528 0.63 -1.58 2.46
N GLN A 529 -0.42 -0.75 2.38
CA GLN A 529 -1.67 -1.05 1.67
C GLN A 529 -2.07 0.12 0.79
N TYR A 530 -2.14 -0.12 -0.52
CA TYR A 530 -2.43 0.90 -1.51
C TYR A 530 -3.64 0.50 -2.35
N HIS A 531 -4.72 1.24 -2.18
CA HIS A 531 -5.98 1.04 -2.89
C HIS A 531 -6.37 2.30 -3.63
N ALA A 532 -6.82 2.14 -4.86
CA ALA A 532 -7.47 3.24 -5.58
C ALA A 532 -8.49 2.71 -6.59
N ARG A 533 -9.38 3.58 -7.10
CA ARG A 533 -10.29 3.18 -8.16
C ARG A 533 -9.56 2.55 -9.35
N ARG A 534 -8.50 3.20 -9.87
CA ARG A 534 -7.72 2.70 -11.01
C ARG A 534 -6.45 1.97 -10.61
N HIS A 535 -5.47 2.72 -10.10
CA HIS A 535 -4.13 2.20 -9.84
C HIS A 535 -3.81 2.41 -8.37
N GLY A 536 -3.84 1.34 -7.58
CA GLY A 536 -3.43 1.40 -6.17
C GLY A 536 -2.00 1.94 -6.05
N PHE A 537 -1.11 1.49 -6.93
CA PHE A 537 0.26 2.00 -7.05
C PHE A 537 0.58 2.28 -8.52
N ALA A 538 1.06 3.49 -8.82
CA ALA A 538 1.53 3.86 -10.15
C ALA A 538 2.97 4.38 -10.15
N MET A 539 3.65 4.15 -11.27
CA MET A 539 4.95 4.75 -11.57
C MET A 539 4.81 5.45 -12.91
N GLY A 540 5.06 6.75 -12.97
CA GLY A 540 4.78 7.55 -14.16
C GLY A 540 5.42 8.91 -14.12
N GLY A 541 4.67 9.96 -14.44
CA GLY A 541 5.21 11.30 -14.42
C GLY A 541 4.39 12.36 -15.11
N TYR A 542 4.93 13.57 -15.06
CA TYR A 542 4.40 14.78 -15.65
C TYR A 542 5.33 15.29 -16.77
N ALA A 543 5.05 16.50 -17.26
CA ALA A 543 5.90 17.21 -18.21
C ALA A 543 6.73 18.31 -17.54
N GLY A 544 7.83 18.72 -18.19
CA GLY A 544 8.64 19.88 -17.77
C GLY A 544 9.99 19.53 -17.13
N PRO A 545 10.75 20.54 -16.67
CA PRO A 545 12.09 20.34 -16.12
C PRO A 545 12.12 19.35 -14.95
N GLY A 546 13.08 18.43 -15.01
CA GLY A 546 13.25 17.36 -14.01
C GLY A 546 12.30 16.18 -14.18
N CYS A 547 11.38 16.20 -15.15
CA CYS A 547 10.46 15.10 -15.42
C CYS A 547 11.14 13.97 -16.22
N VAL A 548 12.12 13.31 -15.60
CA VAL A 548 12.88 12.17 -16.14
C VAL A 548 12.11 10.83 -15.99
N PRO A 549 12.57 9.71 -16.57
CA PRO A 549 11.96 8.40 -16.34
C PRO A 549 11.99 8.00 -14.86
N CYS A 550 10.96 7.28 -14.40
CA CYS A 550 11.03 6.62 -13.10
C CYS A 550 12.08 5.51 -13.16
N ARG A 551 13.04 5.51 -12.22
CA ARG A 551 14.13 4.52 -12.23
C ARG A 551 14.44 3.93 -10.87
N ASN A 552 14.73 2.63 -10.83
CA ASN A 552 15.08 1.96 -9.58
C ASN A 552 14.03 2.22 -8.48
N VAL A 553 12.75 2.14 -8.86
CA VAL A 553 11.62 2.17 -7.93
C VAL A 553 11.30 0.74 -7.57
N VAL A 554 11.37 0.41 -6.28
CA VAL A 554 11.14 -0.93 -5.76
C VAL A 554 10.01 -0.88 -4.74
N VAL A 555 8.96 -1.65 -4.99
CA VAL A 555 7.82 -1.82 -4.08
C VAL A 555 7.89 -3.23 -3.52
N ASN A 556 8.29 -3.36 -2.26
CA ASN A 556 8.49 -4.61 -1.56
C ASN A 556 7.36 -4.89 -0.57
N GLU A 557 6.85 -6.14 -0.53
CA GLU A 557 5.93 -6.63 0.51
C GLU A 557 4.64 -5.80 0.68
N ALA A 558 4.20 -5.10 -0.37
CA ALA A 558 3.00 -4.26 -0.32
C ALA A 558 1.75 -5.03 -0.79
N THR A 559 0.59 -4.63 -0.30
CA THR A 559 -0.70 -5.03 -0.88
C THR A 559 -1.22 -3.93 -1.78
N ILE A 560 -1.43 -4.24 -3.07
CA ILE A 560 -1.91 -3.30 -4.08
C ILE A 560 -3.25 -3.78 -4.60
N THR A 561 -4.26 -2.92 -4.57
CA THR A 561 -5.61 -3.27 -5.02
C THR A 561 -6.23 -2.14 -5.83
N ASN A 562 -7.24 -2.47 -6.63
CA ASN A 562 -8.10 -1.47 -7.25
C ASN A 562 -9.56 -1.90 -7.29
N ASP A 563 -10.42 -1.04 -7.84
CA ASP A 563 -11.79 -1.39 -8.14
C ASP A 563 -11.85 -2.21 -9.42
N GLN A 564 -12.43 -3.41 -9.32
CA GLN A 564 -12.59 -4.33 -10.45
C GLN A 564 -13.35 -3.68 -11.62
N ALA A 565 -14.33 -2.83 -11.31
CA ALA A 565 -15.14 -2.11 -12.30
C ALA A 565 -14.36 -1.05 -13.09
N SER A 566 -13.14 -0.67 -12.66
CA SER A 566 -12.31 0.29 -13.39
C SER A 566 -11.80 -0.25 -14.73
N GLY A 567 -11.78 -1.58 -14.91
CA GLY A 567 -11.31 -2.24 -16.12
C GLY A 567 -9.80 -2.09 -16.39
N VAL A 568 -9.02 -1.56 -15.43
CA VAL A 568 -7.57 -1.36 -15.53
C VAL A 568 -6.82 -2.15 -14.46
N HIS A 569 -5.49 -2.23 -14.60
CA HIS A 569 -4.61 -2.95 -13.69
C HIS A 569 -4.36 -2.19 -12.39
N ALA A 570 -4.19 -2.87 -11.25
CA ALA A 570 -3.95 -2.23 -9.95
C ALA A 570 -2.50 -1.76 -9.75
N ALA A 571 -1.53 -2.57 -10.20
CA ALA A 571 -0.10 -2.27 -10.10
C ALA A 571 0.43 -1.76 -11.44
N ASP A 572 0.70 -0.45 -11.50
CA ASP A 572 1.02 0.27 -12.72
C ASP A 572 2.49 0.72 -12.78
N MET A 573 3.05 0.58 -13.98
CA MET A 573 4.32 1.12 -14.42
C MET A 573 4.06 1.69 -15.81
N HIS A 574 3.91 3.00 -15.94
CA HIS A 574 3.74 3.68 -17.22
C HIS A 574 4.97 3.52 -18.12
N GLY A 575 4.83 3.85 -19.41
CA GLY A 575 5.87 3.75 -20.43
C GLY A 575 7.15 4.56 -20.21
N ASN A 576 7.22 5.44 -19.19
CA ASN A 576 8.44 6.12 -18.74
C ASN A 576 9.09 5.49 -17.49
N SER A 577 8.81 4.22 -17.21
CA SER A 577 9.46 3.48 -16.12
C SER A 577 10.62 2.63 -16.66
N GLU A 578 11.79 2.69 -16.02
CA GLU A 578 12.93 1.82 -16.33
C GLU A 578 13.54 1.19 -15.07
N ASN A 579 13.82 -0.11 -15.08
CA ASN A 579 14.41 -0.81 -13.93
C ASN A 579 13.57 -0.66 -12.64
N CYS A 580 12.27 -0.91 -12.75
CA CYS A 580 11.30 -0.80 -11.66
C CYS A 580 10.67 -2.16 -11.34
N TRP A 581 10.39 -2.38 -10.06
CA TRP A 581 10.12 -3.71 -9.52
C TRP A 581 9.03 -3.73 -8.45
N PHE A 582 8.13 -4.70 -8.56
CA PHE A 582 7.32 -5.16 -7.44
C PHE A 582 7.91 -6.47 -6.91
N VAL A 583 8.28 -6.50 -5.63
CA VAL A 583 8.96 -7.62 -4.98
C VAL A 583 8.10 -8.13 -3.83
N ASN A 584 7.87 -9.44 -3.77
CA ASN A 584 7.08 -10.10 -2.72
C ASN A 584 5.72 -9.45 -2.42
N SER A 585 5.16 -8.74 -3.41
CA SER A 585 3.95 -7.94 -3.23
C SER A 585 2.70 -8.71 -3.65
N HIS A 586 1.55 -8.35 -3.07
CA HIS A 586 0.27 -8.98 -3.32
C HIS A 586 -0.65 -8.04 -4.08
N VAL A 587 -0.81 -8.30 -5.38
CA VAL A 587 -1.61 -7.48 -6.30
C VAL A 587 -2.97 -8.13 -6.55
N ARG A 588 -4.04 -7.38 -6.28
CA ARG A 588 -5.40 -7.74 -6.67
C ARG A 588 -5.92 -6.79 -7.74
N GLY A 589 -6.24 -7.35 -8.92
CA GLY A 589 -6.69 -6.56 -10.07
C GLY A 589 -5.62 -6.31 -11.13
N GLY A 590 -4.63 -7.19 -11.28
CA GLY A 590 -3.65 -7.18 -12.38
C GLY A 590 -2.46 -6.23 -12.21
N GLY A 591 -1.38 -6.55 -12.91
CA GLY A 591 -0.18 -5.72 -13.05
C GLY A 591 0.13 -5.39 -14.50
N THR A 592 1.14 -4.54 -14.75
CA THR A 592 1.51 -4.15 -16.11
C THR A 592 2.98 -4.38 -16.47
N TRP A 593 3.22 -4.60 -17.76
CA TRP A 593 4.54 -4.50 -18.39
C TRP A 593 4.55 -3.34 -19.39
N GLN A 594 5.25 -2.26 -19.05
CA GLN A 594 5.47 -1.10 -19.92
C GLN A 594 6.87 -0.54 -19.68
N GLY A 595 7.31 0.41 -20.51
CA GLY A 595 8.61 1.06 -20.34
C GLY A 595 9.75 0.10 -20.66
N LYS A 596 10.74 -0.02 -19.79
CA LYS A 596 11.96 -0.79 -20.06
C LYS A 596 12.53 -1.52 -18.84
N ASN A 597 12.92 -2.79 -18.97
CA ASN A 597 13.60 -3.52 -17.88
C ASN A 597 12.79 -3.60 -16.56
N ASN A 598 11.49 -3.88 -16.60
CA ASN A 598 10.61 -3.85 -15.44
C ASN A 598 10.09 -5.26 -15.08
N GLY A 599 9.65 -5.47 -13.84
CA GLY A 599 9.11 -6.79 -13.50
C GLY A 599 8.52 -6.98 -12.10
N PHE A 600 8.11 -8.22 -11.87
CA PHE A 600 7.56 -8.72 -10.61
C PHE A 600 8.38 -9.92 -10.16
N VAL A 601 8.75 -9.96 -8.88
CA VAL A 601 9.52 -11.06 -8.29
C VAL A 601 8.86 -11.51 -7.00
N GLY A 602 8.53 -12.79 -6.87
CA GLY A 602 7.80 -13.31 -5.71
C GLY A 602 6.37 -12.77 -5.59
N GLY A 603 5.73 -13.04 -4.46
CA GLY A 603 4.37 -12.54 -4.18
C GLY A 603 3.29 -13.15 -5.08
N SER A 604 2.22 -12.40 -5.33
CA SER A 604 1.07 -12.90 -6.09
C SER A 604 0.37 -11.81 -6.90
N ILE A 605 -0.18 -12.17 -8.06
CA ILE A 605 -1.00 -11.29 -8.90
C ILE A 605 -2.28 -12.04 -9.29
N SER A 606 -3.44 -11.46 -8.98
CA SER A 606 -4.73 -11.93 -9.51
C SER A 606 -5.18 -11.10 -10.70
N GLY A 607 -5.93 -11.72 -11.60
CA GLY A 607 -6.39 -11.11 -12.84
C GLY A 607 -7.31 -9.91 -12.62
N MET A 608 -7.28 -9.01 -13.60
CA MET A 608 -8.30 -7.99 -13.82
C MET A 608 -9.66 -8.66 -14.09
N ASP A 609 -10.74 -7.87 -14.14
CA ASP A 609 -12.07 -8.40 -14.49
C ASP A 609 -12.09 -9.11 -15.85
N ILE A 610 -11.35 -8.58 -16.81
CA ILE A 610 -11.17 -9.19 -18.13
C ILE A 610 -10.33 -10.48 -18.12
N GLY A 611 -9.82 -10.92 -16.99
CA GLY A 611 -9.02 -12.15 -16.84
C GLY A 611 -7.52 -12.01 -17.11
N CYS A 612 -7.04 -10.87 -17.59
CA CYS A 612 -5.61 -10.59 -17.77
C CYS A 612 -4.94 -10.41 -16.40
N VAL A 613 -3.83 -11.11 -16.18
CA VAL A 613 -2.99 -10.97 -14.97
C VAL A 613 -1.89 -9.93 -15.22
N ILE A 614 -1.27 -9.99 -16.40
CA ILE A 614 -0.36 -8.95 -16.89
C ILE A 614 -0.95 -8.32 -18.13
N TYR A 615 -1.09 -7.00 -18.12
CA TYR A 615 -1.48 -6.19 -19.26
C TYR A 615 -0.28 -5.38 -19.75
N SER A 616 0.00 -5.36 -21.04
CA SER A 616 1.16 -4.62 -21.57
C SER A 616 0.74 -3.51 -22.51
N SER A 617 1.40 -2.37 -22.42
CA SER A 617 1.29 -1.24 -23.34
C SER A 617 2.62 -0.49 -23.34
N GLU A 618 2.86 0.40 -24.28
CA GLU A 618 4.00 1.34 -24.22
C GLU A 618 5.36 0.67 -23.93
N MET A 619 5.61 -0.49 -24.54
CA MET A 619 6.81 -1.27 -24.30
C MET A 619 7.96 -0.69 -25.12
N LEU A 620 8.91 -0.05 -24.45
CA LEU A 620 10.08 0.56 -25.07
C LEU A 620 11.11 -0.52 -25.45
N GLY A 621 11.38 -1.47 -24.57
CA GLY A 621 12.36 -2.53 -24.81
C GLY A 621 12.92 -3.15 -23.53
N GLY A 622 13.92 -4.01 -23.65
CA GLY A 622 14.57 -4.67 -22.53
C GLY A 622 13.84 -5.91 -22.02
N ASN A 623 14.09 -6.23 -20.74
CA ASN A 623 13.57 -7.43 -20.09
C ASN A 623 12.27 -7.13 -19.33
N PHE A 624 11.26 -7.96 -19.51
CA PHE A 624 10.00 -7.89 -18.77
C PHE A 624 9.83 -9.19 -18.00
N THR A 625 9.87 -9.12 -16.68
CA THR A 625 10.12 -10.32 -15.85
C THR A 625 8.95 -10.63 -14.92
N LEU A 626 8.58 -11.91 -14.87
CA LEU A 626 7.90 -12.56 -13.74
C LEU A 626 8.83 -13.66 -13.24
N ASP A 627 9.24 -13.62 -11.97
CA ASP A 627 10.04 -14.69 -11.36
C ASP A 627 9.49 -15.08 -10.00
N GLY A 628 9.13 -16.36 -9.81
CA GLY A 628 8.61 -16.86 -8.53
C GLY A 628 7.23 -16.32 -8.15
N VAL A 629 6.45 -15.79 -9.10
CA VAL A 629 5.15 -15.14 -8.83
C VAL A 629 4.00 -16.15 -8.89
N ALA A 630 3.09 -16.09 -7.91
CA ALA A 630 1.82 -16.82 -7.96
C ALA A 630 0.76 -16.03 -8.75
N LEU A 631 0.40 -16.55 -9.92
CA LEU A 631 -0.58 -15.96 -10.84
C LEU A 631 -1.94 -16.63 -10.65
N SER A 632 -3.03 -15.85 -10.68
CA SER A 632 -4.39 -16.41 -10.63
C SER A 632 -5.36 -15.68 -11.54
N THR A 633 -6.23 -16.41 -12.22
CA THR A 633 -7.32 -15.83 -13.02
C THR A 633 -8.53 -16.74 -13.06
N PHE A 634 -9.72 -16.15 -12.91
CA PHE A 634 -10.99 -16.87 -12.88
C PHE A 634 -11.97 -16.42 -13.96
N ASN A 635 -11.53 -15.48 -14.81
CA ASN A 635 -12.23 -15.03 -16.01
C ASN A 635 -11.36 -15.35 -17.22
N ASN A 636 -11.97 -15.68 -18.36
CA ASN A 636 -11.22 -16.04 -19.56
C ASN A 636 -10.84 -14.79 -20.38
N PRO A 637 -9.55 -14.38 -20.43
CA PRO A 637 -9.14 -13.21 -21.20
C PRO A 637 -9.27 -13.39 -22.71
N GLN A 638 -9.29 -14.63 -23.19
CA GLN A 638 -9.46 -14.87 -24.62
C GLN A 638 -10.86 -14.47 -25.12
N SER A 639 -11.86 -14.36 -24.25
CA SER A 639 -13.19 -13.85 -24.63
C SER A 639 -13.14 -12.43 -25.20
N THR A 640 -12.13 -11.65 -24.80
CA THR A 640 -11.82 -10.32 -25.34
C THR A 640 -10.63 -10.34 -26.31
N GLY A 641 -10.10 -11.51 -26.68
CA GLY A 641 -8.95 -11.65 -27.57
C GLY A 641 -7.59 -11.42 -26.91
N ARG A 642 -7.51 -11.51 -25.59
CA ARG A 642 -6.28 -11.28 -24.81
C ARG A 642 -5.70 -12.56 -24.20
N GLY A 643 -4.42 -12.51 -23.84
CA GLY A 643 -3.74 -13.54 -23.05
C GLY A 643 -3.95 -13.38 -21.55
N ILE A 644 -3.59 -14.41 -20.77
CA ILE A 644 -3.45 -14.27 -19.31
C ILE A 644 -2.28 -13.30 -19.01
N ILE A 645 -1.17 -13.49 -19.71
CA ILE A 645 -0.13 -12.48 -19.94
C ILE A 645 -0.39 -11.92 -21.33
N ASP A 646 -0.88 -10.68 -21.39
CA ASP A 646 -1.27 -10.03 -22.63
C ASP A 646 -0.23 -9.00 -23.07
N VAL A 647 0.32 -9.21 -24.26
CA VAL A 647 1.24 -8.29 -24.94
C VAL A 647 0.63 -7.87 -26.26
N GLY A 648 -0.30 -6.91 -26.21
CA GLY A 648 -0.87 -6.31 -27.41
C GLY A 648 -2.05 -7.06 -28.00
N GLY A 649 -2.84 -7.81 -27.20
CA GLY A 649 -3.95 -8.62 -27.73
C GLY A 649 -5.07 -7.79 -28.36
N GLN A 650 -5.41 -6.67 -27.72
CA GLN A 650 -6.41 -5.68 -28.18
C GLN A 650 -5.92 -4.24 -27.99
N ASN A 651 -4.61 -4.04 -28.09
CA ASN A 651 -3.98 -2.74 -27.94
C ASN A 651 -2.59 -2.74 -28.59
N ASP A 652 -2.05 -1.56 -28.81
CA ASP A 652 -0.77 -1.35 -29.48
C ASP A 652 0.39 -1.35 -28.47
N ALA A 653 0.75 -2.54 -27.96
CA ALA A 653 1.85 -2.68 -26.99
C ALA A 653 3.24 -2.66 -27.65
N LEU A 654 3.39 -3.39 -28.76
CA LEU A 654 4.61 -3.52 -29.54
C LEU A 654 4.42 -2.81 -30.87
N THR A 655 5.07 -1.66 -31.06
CA THR A 655 4.82 -0.77 -32.20
C THR A 655 6.15 -0.28 -32.80
N ALA A 656 6.06 0.58 -33.82
CA ALA A 656 7.22 1.32 -34.32
C ALA A 656 7.90 2.20 -33.26
N LYS A 657 7.25 2.45 -32.11
CA LYS A 657 7.78 3.21 -30.97
C LYS A 657 8.55 2.33 -29.96
N THR A 658 8.52 1.00 -30.13
CA THR A 658 9.38 0.09 -29.37
C THR A 658 10.80 0.23 -29.90
N ASP A 659 11.70 0.80 -29.08
CA ASP A 659 13.06 1.22 -29.42
C ASP A 659 14.12 0.34 -28.73
N GLY A 660 14.00 -0.97 -28.95
CA GLY A 660 14.96 -1.96 -28.49
C GLY A 660 14.41 -3.38 -28.50
N PRO A 661 15.28 -4.40 -28.36
CA PRO A 661 14.84 -5.79 -28.22
C PRO A 661 13.92 -5.97 -27.01
N VAL A 662 12.88 -6.79 -27.13
CA VAL A 662 11.94 -7.13 -26.05
C VAL A 662 12.12 -8.59 -25.66
N ASN A 663 12.39 -8.86 -24.38
CA ASN A 663 12.49 -10.20 -23.82
C ASN A 663 11.41 -10.41 -22.75
N LEU A 664 10.48 -11.33 -22.99
CA LEU A 664 9.42 -11.70 -22.05
C LEU A 664 9.88 -12.89 -21.22
N ILE A 665 10.12 -12.69 -19.92
CA ILE A 665 10.75 -13.68 -19.04
C ILE A 665 9.73 -14.12 -17.99
N VAL A 666 9.40 -15.40 -17.97
CA VAL A 666 8.46 -16.00 -16.99
C VAL A 666 9.12 -17.22 -16.37
N LYS A 667 9.57 -17.09 -15.12
CA LYS A 667 10.36 -18.11 -14.43
C LYS A 667 9.73 -18.52 -13.11
N ASN A 668 9.77 -19.81 -12.81
CA ASN A 668 9.42 -20.35 -11.49
C ASN A 668 8.02 -19.94 -10.97
N CYS A 669 7.09 -19.61 -11.88
CA CYS A 669 5.77 -19.10 -11.54
C CYS A 669 4.77 -20.25 -11.36
N THR A 670 3.67 -19.98 -10.66
CA THR A 670 2.49 -20.86 -10.64
C THR A 670 1.31 -20.15 -11.28
N LEU A 671 0.50 -20.85 -12.08
CA LEU A 671 -0.78 -20.35 -12.57
C LEU A 671 -1.93 -21.17 -11.98
N ASN A 672 -2.83 -20.51 -11.26
CA ASN A 672 -4.15 -21.06 -10.91
C ASN A 672 -5.23 -20.42 -11.79
N GLY A 673 -5.67 -21.14 -12.82
CA GLY A 673 -6.65 -20.67 -13.81
C GLY A 673 -7.95 -21.46 -13.77
N LYS A 674 -9.10 -20.77 -13.69
CA LYS A 674 -10.43 -21.40 -13.89
C LYS A 674 -11.24 -20.65 -14.95
N ASN A 675 -12.33 -21.28 -15.41
CA ASN A 675 -13.18 -20.81 -16.52
C ASN A 675 -12.44 -20.60 -17.84
N LEU A 676 -11.25 -21.19 -17.99
CA LEU A 676 -10.47 -21.14 -19.21
C LEU A 676 -11.03 -22.13 -20.24
N THR A 677 -10.68 -21.92 -21.51
CA THR A 677 -11.15 -22.74 -22.64
C THR A 677 -9.95 -23.26 -23.44
N ASN A 678 -10.21 -24.15 -24.40
CA ASN A 678 -9.20 -24.59 -25.37
C ASN A 678 -8.77 -23.48 -26.34
N LEU A 679 -9.33 -22.28 -26.23
CA LEU A 679 -8.87 -21.10 -26.96
C LEU A 679 -7.95 -20.23 -26.10
N THR A 680 -7.89 -20.41 -24.78
CA THR A 680 -7.10 -19.55 -23.90
C THR A 680 -5.59 -19.70 -24.16
N PHE A 681 -4.88 -18.56 -24.11
CA PHE A 681 -3.42 -18.46 -24.22
C PHE A 681 -2.83 -18.06 -22.86
N PHE A 682 -1.80 -18.77 -22.38
CA PHE A 682 -1.06 -18.31 -21.20
C PHE A 682 -0.32 -17.00 -21.49
N LEU A 683 0.46 -16.96 -22.57
CA LEU A 683 1.09 -15.75 -23.08
C LEU A 683 0.62 -15.47 -24.51
N LEU A 684 0.13 -14.27 -24.76
CA LEU A 684 -0.15 -13.74 -26.10
C LEU A 684 0.81 -12.59 -26.37
N PHE A 685 1.49 -12.58 -27.52
CA PHE A 685 2.11 -11.35 -28.03
C PHE A 685 1.71 -11.07 -29.48
N ARG A 686 1.38 -9.82 -29.77
CA ARG A 686 1.10 -9.34 -31.12
C ARG A 686 2.06 -8.20 -31.46
N ASN A 687 2.78 -8.34 -32.56
CA ASN A 687 3.65 -7.28 -33.06
C ASN A 687 2.85 -6.40 -34.04
N ALA A 688 2.61 -5.15 -33.65
CA ALA A 688 1.84 -4.15 -34.39
C ALA A 688 2.75 -2.99 -34.84
N GLY A 689 3.95 -3.30 -35.35
CA GLY A 689 4.81 -2.34 -36.04
C GLY A 689 6.26 -2.30 -35.58
N SER A 690 6.64 -3.09 -34.57
CA SER A 690 8.03 -3.16 -34.13
C SER A 690 8.91 -3.85 -35.17
N VAL A 691 10.09 -3.30 -35.39
CA VAL A 691 11.16 -3.90 -36.18
C VAL A 691 12.22 -4.59 -35.32
N ASN A 692 12.06 -4.51 -33.99
CA ASN A 692 13.00 -5.04 -33.03
C ASN A 692 12.78 -6.53 -32.76
N LYS A 693 13.80 -7.18 -32.19
CA LYS A 693 13.73 -8.59 -31.82
C LYS A 693 12.77 -8.78 -30.65
N ILE A 694 11.88 -9.76 -30.76
CA ILE A 694 10.96 -10.16 -29.69
C ILE A 694 11.25 -11.62 -29.35
N SER A 695 11.57 -11.87 -28.09
CA SER A 695 11.93 -13.18 -27.55
C SER A 695 11.15 -13.46 -26.26
N TYR A 696 11.02 -14.74 -25.92
CA TYR A 696 10.49 -15.13 -24.61
C TYR A 696 11.25 -16.33 -24.04
N ASP A 697 11.31 -16.40 -22.71
CA ASP A 697 11.83 -17.53 -21.94
C ASP A 697 10.84 -17.89 -20.84
N ILE A 698 10.11 -18.98 -21.05
CA ILE A 698 9.15 -19.54 -20.10
C ILE A 698 9.77 -20.79 -19.49
N ASN A 699 10.10 -20.76 -18.20
CA ASN A 699 10.79 -21.87 -17.55
C ASN A 699 10.27 -22.14 -16.13
N GLY A 700 10.00 -23.40 -15.81
CA GLY A 700 9.64 -23.78 -14.44
C GLY A 700 8.24 -23.33 -14.02
N VAL A 701 7.28 -23.27 -14.96
CA VAL A 701 5.92 -22.85 -14.66
C VAL A 701 5.05 -24.06 -14.27
N ASN A 702 4.39 -23.97 -13.12
CA ASN A 702 3.41 -24.97 -12.65
C ASN A 702 1.99 -24.50 -12.99
N PHE A 703 1.26 -25.31 -13.78
CA PHE A 703 -0.10 -25.00 -14.21
C PHE A 703 -1.14 -25.79 -13.41
N ASN A 704 -2.07 -25.08 -12.78
CA ASN A 704 -3.32 -25.59 -12.23
C ASN A 704 -4.49 -24.94 -13.00
N VAL A 705 -4.87 -25.52 -14.13
CA VAL A 705 -5.87 -24.98 -15.05
C VAL A 705 -7.02 -25.97 -15.29
N ASN A 706 -8.23 -25.49 -15.55
CA ASN A 706 -9.33 -26.36 -15.98
C ASN A 706 -9.24 -26.75 -17.47
N ASN A 707 -8.76 -25.83 -18.32
CA ASN A 707 -8.55 -26.01 -19.74
C ASN A 707 -7.59 -24.91 -20.26
N MET A 708 -6.96 -25.09 -21.42
CA MET A 708 -6.11 -24.09 -22.09
C MET A 708 -5.71 -24.60 -23.49
N GLY A 709 -5.61 -23.72 -24.48
CA GLY A 709 -5.22 -24.08 -25.84
C GLY A 709 -3.74 -23.94 -26.15
N PHE A 710 -3.10 -22.92 -25.56
CA PHE A 710 -1.75 -22.51 -25.95
C PHE A 710 -0.94 -22.09 -24.72
N VAL A 711 0.31 -22.52 -24.63
CA VAL A 711 1.29 -21.90 -23.72
C VAL A 711 1.65 -20.53 -24.27
N THR A 712 2.01 -20.44 -25.56
CA THR A 712 2.20 -19.15 -26.23
C THR A 712 1.42 -19.06 -27.53
N ARG A 713 0.89 -17.88 -27.81
CA ARG A 713 0.37 -17.51 -29.12
C ARG A 713 1.01 -16.21 -29.60
N SER A 714 1.37 -16.17 -30.88
CA SER A 714 1.96 -14.99 -31.51
C SER A 714 1.15 -14.48 -32.71
N ALA A 715 1.34 -13.21 -33.04
CA ALA A 715 0.85 -12.59 -34.27
C ALA A 715 1.86 -11.57 -34.80
N LEU A 716 2.01 -11.51 -36.12
CA LEU A 716 2.63 -10.37 -36.80
C LEU A 716 1.52 -9.62 -37.55
N ASP A 717 1.11 -8.49 -36.99
CA ASP A 717 0.11 -7.61 -37.60
C ASP A 717 0.80 -6.60 -38.52
N SER A 718 1.93 -6.05 -38.09
CA SER A 718 2.83 -5.23 -38.92
C SER A 718 4.24 -5.19 -38.32
N GLY A 719 5.21 -4.59 -39.03
CA GLY A 719 6.62 -4.56 -38.62
C GLY A 719 7.40 -5.78 -39.12
N THR A 720 8.37 -6.24 -38.33
CA THR A 720 9.27 -7.35 -38.71
C THR A 720 9.21 -8.49 -37.70
N ALA A 721 8.99 -9.72 -38.16
CA ALA A 721 9.21 -10.91 -37.33
C ALA A 721 10.72 -11.16 -37.17
N SER A 722 11.24 -10.92 -35.97
CA SER A 722 12.64 -11.18 -35.61
C SER A 722 12.75 -11.59 -34.15
N SER A 723 13.68 -12.49 -33.83
CA SER A 723 13.85 -13.05 -32.48
C SER A 723 15.28 -13.54 -32.26
N ASN A 724 15.75 -13.53 -31.00
CA ASN A 724 16.94 -14.29 -30.60
C ASN A 724 16.62 -15.76 -30.29
N GLY A 725 15.35 -16.14 -30.35
CA GLY A 725 14.86 -17.48 -30.03
C GLY A 725 13.74 -17.47 -29.01
N PHE A 726 13.06 -18.60 -28.92
CA PHE A 726 11.92 -18.84 -28.04
C PHE A 726 12.14 -20.08 -27.18
N SER A 727 12.13 -19.91 -25.86
CA SER A 727 12.38 -20.99 -24.90
C SER A 727 11.11 -21.31 -24.11
N ILE A 728 10.74 -22.60 -24.06
CA ILE A 728 9.70 -23.13 -23.17
C ILE A 728 10.25 -24.39 -22.53
N GLN A 729 10.45 -24.38 -21.22
CA GLN A 729 11.06 -25.48 -20.47
C GLN A 729 10.39 -25.66 -19.11
N GLY A 730 10.62 -26.80 -18.46
CA GLY A 730 10.22 -27.01 -17.06
C GLY A 730 8.73 -26.87 -16.77
N LEU A 731 7.85 -27.20 -17.73
CA LEU A 731 6.40 -27.15 -17.52
C LEU A 731 5.94 -28.30 -16.61
N SER A 732 5.06 -28.01 -15.65
CA SER A 732 4.49 -29.00 -14.73
C SER A 732 3.01 -28.72 -14.44
N GLY A 733 2.36 -29.62 -13.69
CA GLY A 733 0.95 -29.52 -13.33
C GLY A 733 0.00 -30.19 -14.33
N ASN A 734 -1.22 -29.68 -14.44
CA ASN A 734 -2.33 -30.35 -15.12
C ASN A 734 -2.70 -29.75 -16.50
N LEU A 735 -1.70 -29.33 -17.29
CA LEU A 735 -1.93 -28.85 -18.67
C LEU A 735 -2.78 -29.83 -19.51
N PRO A 736 -3.68 -29.39 -20.40
CA PRO A 736 -4.45 -30.31 -21.24
C PRO A 736 -3.58 -31.12 -22.22
N GLN A 737 -4.00 -32.35 -22.53
CA GLN A 737 -3.38 -33.17 -23.58
C GLN A 737 -3.44 -32.45 -24.93
N GLY A 738 -2.34 -32.41 -25.68
CA GLY A 738 -2.31 -31.79 -27.00
C GLY A 738 -2.31 -30.26 -27.00
N ILE A 739 -2.02 -29.62 -25.85
CA ILE A 739 -1.82 -28.18 -25.79
C ILE A 739 -0.65 -27.75 -26.69
N ALA A 740 -0.81 -26.66 -27.41
CA ALA A 740 0.24 -26.10 -28.24
C ALA A 740 1.28 -25.35 -27.42
N LEU A 741 2.56 -25.70 -27.60
CA LEU A 741 3.67 -24.98 -26.97
C LEU A 741 3.77 -23.56 -27.52
N HIS A 742 3.69 -23.42 -28.85
CA HIS A 742 3.65 -22.13 -29.53
C HIS A 742 2.79 -22.26 -30.79
N GLY A 743 1.73 -21.46 -30.90
CA GLY A 743 0.97 -21.27 -32.14
C GLY A 743 1.10 -19.84 -32.68
N ALA A 744 0.94 -19.66 -33.99
CA ALA A 744 0.82 -18.33 -34.59
C ALA A 744 -0.59 -18.14 -35.17
N SER A 745 -1.13 -16.94 -35.04
CA SER A 745 -2.36 -16.53 -35.74
C SER A 745 -2.08 -15.88 -37.09
N SER A 746 -0.90 -15.29 -37.26
CA SER A 746 -0.37 -14.70 -38.48
C SER A 746 1.16 -14.57 -38.38
N GLY A 747 1.85 -14.51 -39.52
CA GLY A 747 3.31 -14.29 -39.57
C GLY A 747 4.16 -15.54 -39.39
N THR A 748 5.48 -15.35 -39.23
CA THR A 748 6.51 -16.40 -39.29
C THR A 748 7.23 -16.67 -37.97
N TYR A 749 6.71 -16.21 -36.81
CA TYR A 749 7.39 -16.43 -35.52
C TYR A 749 7.55 -17.91 -35.15
N THR A 750 6.67 -18.80 -35.62
CA THR A 750 6.78 -20.26 -35.42
C THR A 750 7.90 -20.91 -36.22
N SER A 751 8.46 -20.24 -37.24
CA SER A 751 9.61 -20.76 -37.99
C SER A 751 10.96 -20.36 -37.39
N MET A 752 10.99 -19.41 -36.45
CA MET A 752 12.20 -18.94 -35.77
C MET A 752 12.84 -20.02 -34.88
N PRO A 753 14.05 -19.83 -34.34
CA PRO A 753 14.67 -20.81 -33.46
C PRO A 753 13.88 -21.05 -32.16
N HIS A 754 13.69 -22.31 -31.77
CA HIS A 754 13.06 -22.71 -30.50
C HIS A 754 13.91 -23.67 -29.68
N ARG A 755 13.74 -23.60 -28.36
CA ARG A 755 14.18 -24.60 -27.38
C ARG A 755 12.97 -25.05 -26.55
N LEU A 756 12.40 -26.22 -26.86
CA LEU A 756 11.13 -26.73 -26.32
C LEU A 756 11.31 -28.00 -25.48
N PRO A 757 10.32 -28.40 -24.64
CA PRO A 757 10.49 -29.53 -23.75
C PRO A 757 10.72 -30.84 -24.51
N GLY A 758 11.60 -31.69 -23.98
CA GLY A 758 11.78 -33.04 -24.49
C GLY A 758 10.69 -33.99 -23.97
N LEU A 759 10.23 -34.92 -24.81
CA LEU A 759 9.26 -35.95 -24.45
C LEU A 759 9.86 -37.34 -24.68
N THR A 760 9.51 -38.29 -23.82
CA THR A 760 9.94 -39.69 -23.95
C THR A 760 8.74 -40.61 -24.07
N TYR A 761 8.83 -41.56 -24.99
CA TYR A 761 7.80 -42.58 -25.21
C TYR A 761 8.43 -43.96 -25.30
N THR A 762 7.58 -44.96 -25.11
CA THR A 762 7.96 -46.35 -25.27
C THR A 762 6.81 -47.09 -25.91
N GLN A 763 7.11 -47.87 -26.94
CA GLN A 763 6.13 -48.77 -27.55
C GLN A 763 6.78 -50.11 -27.89
N THR A 764 6.00 -51.19 -27.77
CA THR A 764 6.43 -52.51 -28.23
C THR A 764 5.78 -52.80 -29.56
N VAL A 765 6.58 -53.19 -30.55
CA VAL A 765 6.14 -53.69 -31.86
C VAL A 765 6.52 -55.15 -32.00
N THR A 766 5.75 -55.93 -32.76
CA THR A 766 6.09 -57.34 -33.04
C THR A 766 6.51 -57.48 -34.49
N THR A 767 7.73 -57.95 -34.74
CA THR A 767 8.18 -58.22 -36.12
C THR A 767 7.37 -59.35 -36.76
N SER A 768 7.35 -59.40 -38.09
CA SER A 768 6.68 -60.48 -38.84
C SER A 768 7.63 -61.09 -39.85
N THR A 769 7.57 -62.42 -39.99
CA THR A 769 8.31 -63.14 -41.04
C THR A 769 7.80 -62.89 -42.46
N SER A 770 6.67 -62.19 -42.58
CA SER A 770 6.08 -61.78 -43.86
C SER A 770 6.32 -60.32 -44.23
N ALA A 771 7.08 -59.56 -43.44
CA ALA A 771 7.27 -58.12 -43.64
C ALA A 771 8.73 -57.69 -43.39
N SER A 772 9.19 -56.70 -44.15
CA SER A 772 10.50 -56.04 -43.98
C SER A 772 10.40 -54.70 -43.24
N PHE A 773 9.18 -54.22 -43.02
CA PHE A 773 8.84 -52.97 -42.36
C PHE A 773 7.65 -53.20 -41.44
N VAL A 774 7.77 -52.82 -40.18
CA VAL A 774 6.69 -52.89 -39.20
C VAL A 774 6.55 -51.52 -38.55
N ILE A 775 5.35 -50.97 -38.62
CA ILE A 775 4.97 -49.73 -37.95
C ILE A 775 4.25 -50.05 -36.65
N GLY A 776 4.47 -49.20 -35.66
CA GLY A 776 3.75 -49.21 -34.41
C GLY A 776 2.39 -48.54 -34.50
N THR A 777 1.79 -48.26 -33.35
CA THR A 777 0.58 -47.43 -33.26
C THR A 777 0.99 -45.96 -33.20
N PRO A 778 0.29 -45.05 -33.90
CA PRO A 778 0.54 -43.61 -33.82
C PRO A 778 0.55 -43.12 -32.37
N ILE A 779 1.57 -42.33 -32.03
CA ILE A 779 1.75 -41.71 -30.73
C ILE A 779 1.46 -40.21 -30.88
N ALA A 780 0.40 -39.74 -30.22
CA ALA A 780 0.13 -38.32 -30.09
C ALA A 780 1.05 -37.70 -29.03
N TYR A 781 1.64 -36.55 -29.35
CA TYR A 781 2.48 -35.84 -28.39
C TYR A 781 1.66 -35.29 -27.23
N ARG A 782 2.26 -35.32 -26.02
CA ARG A 782 1.74 -34.63 -24.84
C ARG A 782 1.48 -33.14 -25.09
N TYR A 783 2.37 -32.51 -25.87
CA TYR A 783 2.32 -31.12 -26.32
C TYR A 783 2.56 -31.06 -27.83
N THR A 784 1.88 -30.17 -28.54
CA THR A 784 2.16 -29.97 -29.97
C THR A 784 3.27 -28.94 -30.17
N TYR A 785 4.15 -29.21 -31.13
CA TYR A 785 5.30 -28.36 -31.48
C TYR A 785 4.92 -27.38 -32.61
N PRO A 786 5.59 -26.22 -32.73
CA PRO A 786 5.34 -25.26 -33.81
C PRO A 786 5.80 -25.74 -35.20
N LYS A 787 6.68 -26.75 -35.22
CA LYS A 787 7.26 -27.40 -36.41
C LYS A 787 7.68 -28.83 -36.03
N VAL A 788 7.88 -29.70 -37.03
CA VAL A 788 8.27 -31.10 -36.81
C VAL A 788 9.51 -31.16 -35.90
N PRO A 789 9.40 -31.74 -34.69
CA PRO A 789 10.53 -31.86 -33.76
C PRO A 789 11.48 -32.97 -34.20
N ALA A 790 12.70 -32.98 -33.66
CA ALA A 790 13.61 -34.11 -33.86
C ALA A 790 13.07 -35.33 -33.10
N VAL A 791 12.90 -36.46 -33.82
CA VAL A 791 12.47 -37.74 -33.26
C VAL A 791 13.61 -38.75 -33.36
N VAL A 792 14.07 -39.25 -32.22
CA VAL A 792 15.08 -40.31 -32.13
C VAL A 792 14.42 -41.57 -31.61
N VAL A 793 14.44 -42.64 -32.42
CA VAL A 793 13.91 -43.95 -32.04
C VAL A 793 15.05 -44.95 -31.90
N SER A 794 15.06 -45.69 -30.79
CA SER A 794 16.09 -46.69 -30.46
C SER A 794 15.46 -47.98 -29.96
N THR A 795 16.14 -49.11 -30.14
CA THR A 795 15.69 -50.40 -29.60
C THR A 795 16.37 -50.68 -28.27
N SER A 796 15.65 -51.20 -27.26
CA SER A 796 16.21 -51.30 -25.91
C SER A 796 17.33 -52.34 -25.72
N LYS A 797 17.34 -53.48 -26.45
CA LYS A 797 18.23 -54.62 -26.11
C LYS A 797 18.53 -55.64 -27.25
N ILE A 798 18.22 -55.37 -28.52
CA ILE A 798 18.36 -56.39 -29.58
C ILE A 798 19.47 -56.01 -30.56
N THR A 799 20.58 -56.76 -30.56
CA THR A 799 21.62 -56.69 -31.60
C THR A 799 21.19 -57.40 -32.89
N PHE A 800 20.39 -58.48 -32.80
CA PHE A 800 19.88 -59.24 -33.94
C PHE A 800 18.44 -59.76 -33.74
N ILE A 801 17.58 -59.57 -34.75
CA ILE A 801 16.31 -60.28 -34.93
C ILE A 801 16.57 -61.42 -35.91
N GLY A 802 16.81 -62.61 -35.36
CA GLY A 802 17.44 -63.73 -36.08
C GLY A 802 18.86 -63.37 -36.51
N SER A 803 19.08 -63.10 -37.81
CA SER A 803 20.39 -62.67 -38.37
C SER A 803 20.44 -61.19 -38.75
N ILE A 804 19.38 -60.42 -38.54
CA ILE A 804 19.24 -59.04 -39.04
C ILE A 804 19.40 -58.03 -37.89
N THR A 805 20.24 -57.01 -38.08
CA THR A 805 20.26 -55.82 -37.23
C THR A 805 19.19 -54.84 -37.70
N PRO A 806 18.12 -54.60 -36.92
CA PRO A 806 17.02 -53.73 -37.34
C PRO A 806 17.42 -52.24 -37.28
N ILE A 807 16.82 -51.43 -38.16
CA ILE A 807 16.87 -49.97 -38.11
C ILE A 807 15.57 -49.47 -37.51
N ALA A 808 15.65 -48.74 -36.41
CA ALA A 808 14.51 -48.06 -35.80
C ALA A 808 14.34 -46.65 -36.37
N GLY A 809 13.10 -46.17 -36.49
CA GLY A 809 12.79 -44.84 -36.99
C GLY A 809 11.37 -44.39 -36.64
N ALA A 810 10.93 -43.27 -37.22
CA ALA A 810 9.57 -42.76 -37.12
C ALA A 810 9.01 -42.50 -38.54
N ASP A 811 7.78 -42.93 -38.81
CA ASP A 811 7.11 -42.75 -40.11
C ASP A 811 5.58 -42.89 -40.01
N PRO A 812 4.78 -41.82 -40.20
CA PRO A 812 5.20 -40.43 -40.39
C PRO A 812 5.62 -39.77 -39.06
N ASP A 813 6.35 -38.66 -39.14
CA ASP A 813 6.59 -37.69 -38.07
C ASP A 813 5.94 -36.33 -38.41
N THR A 814 5.29 -35.73 -37.42
CA THR A 814 4.54 -34.47 -37.57
C THR A 814 4.72 -33.59 -36.32
N GLU A 815 4.16 -32.39 -36.34
CA GLU A 815 4.09 -31.45 -35.20
C GLU A 815 3.29 -31.98 -34.01
N THR A 816 2.41 -32.96 -34.25
CA THR A 816 1.39 -33.42 -33.28
C THR A 816 1.61 -34.85 -32.82
N GLY A 817 2.48 -35.60 -33.51
CA GLY A 817 2.74 -36.99 -33.19
C GLY A 817 3.63 -37.66 -34.22
N PHE A 818 3.92 -38.93 -33.97
CA PHE A 818 4.74 -39.77 -34.85
C PHE A 818 4.30 -41.23 -34.72
N THR A 819 4.67 -42.06 -35.70
CA THR A 819 4.50 -43.51 -35.59
C THR A 819 5.87 -44.18 -35.52
N PRO A 820 6.24 -44.82 -34.40
CA PRO A 820 7.54 -45.50 -34.31
C PRO A 820 7.55 -46.71 -35.25
N SER A 821 8.69 -47.00 -35.85
CA SER A 821 8.84 -48.05 -36.86
C SER A 821 10.14 -48.81 -36.71
N ILE A 822 10.16 -50.02 -37.26
CA ILE A 822 11.35 -50.88 -37.36
C ILE A 822 11.42 -51.50 -38.76
N ARG A 823 12.61 -51.49 -39.37
CA ARG A 823 12.84 -52.01 -40.72
C ARG A 823 14.13 -52.80 -40.83
N THR A 824 14.20 -53.69 -41.81
CA THR A 824 15.46 -54.36 -42.18
C THR A 824 16.29 -53.45 -43.10
N PRO A 825 17.63 -53.49 -43.03
CA PRO A 825 18.51 -52.62 -43.82
C PRO A 825 18.52 -52.95 -45.32
N ASN A 826 18.12 -54.17 -45.70
CA ASN A 826 18.20 -54.70 -47.06
C ASN A 826 16.82 -55.01 -47.68
N ALA A 827 15.74 -54.52 -47.05
CA ALA A 827 14.36 -54.77 -47.45
C ALA A 827 13.91 -56.25 -47.47
N SER A 828 14.70 -57.17 -46.88
CA SER A 828 14.27 -58.56 -46.67
C SER A 828 13.27 -58.66 -45.51
N ASN A 829 12.41 -59.68 -45.51
CA ASN A 829 11.52 -59.93 -44.38
C ASN A 829 12.30 -60.26 -43.10
N PHE A 830 11.75 -59.96 -41.92
CA PHE A 830 12.35 -60.42 -40.66
C PHE A 830 12.42 -61.95 -40.62
N SER A 831 13.44 -62.51 -39.97
CA SER A 831 13.61 -63.97 -39.86
C SER A 831 12.90 -64.59 -38.65
N ALA A 832 12.33 -63.77 -37.78
CA ALA A 832 11.53 -64.20 -36.63
C ALA A 832 10.46 -63.16 -36.27
N ALA A 833 9.37 -63.64 -35.68
CA ALA A 833 8.35 -62.79 -35.07
C ALA A 833 8.67 -62.59 -33.58
N VAL A 834 9.22 -61.43 -33.24
CA VAL A 834 9.66 -61.11 -31.87
C VAL A 834 9.15 -59.75 -31.44
N ALA A 835 8.85 -59.62 -30.15
CA ALA A 835 8.50 -58.33 -29.55
C ALA A 835 9.75 -57.46 -29.38
N VAL A 836 9.72 -56.25 -29.92
CA VAL A 836 10.79 -55.26 -29.88
C VAL A 836 10.30 -54.00 -29.21
N LYS A 837 10.98 -53.59 -28.13
CA LYS A 837 10.71 -52.35 -27.43
C LYS A 837 11.46 -51.19 -28.09
N LEU A 838 10.70 -50.22 -28.59
CA LEU A 838 11.16 -48.97 -29.17
C LEU A 838 11.08 -47.86 -28.12
N ASN A 839 12.23 -47.30 -27.75
CA ASN A 839 12.31 -46.10 -26.90
C ASN A 839 12.47 -44.89 -27.82
N CYS A 840 11.61 -43.90 -27.62
CA CYS A 840 11.54 -42.72 -28.49
C CYS A 840 11.81 -41.47 -27.65
N VAL A 841 12.65 -40.58 -28.16
CA VAL A 841 12.92 -39.26 -27.59
C VAL A 841 12.55 -38.21 -28.62
N VAL A 842 11.82 -37.19 -28.20
CA VAL A 842 11.33 -36.11 -29.05
C VAL A 842 11.73 -34.79 -28.44
N GLY A 843 12.18 -33.84 -29.25
CA GLY A 843 12.47 -32.49 -28.77
C GLY A 843 12.86 -31.53 -29.88
N LEU A 844 12.91 -30.24 -29.54
CA LEU A 844 13.33 -29.17 -30.43
C LEU A 844 14.32 -28.29 -29.68
N SER A 845 15.57 -28.20 -30.15
CA SER A 845 16.65 -27.45 -29.51
C SER A 845 17.57 -26.87 -30.58
N GLU A 846 17.27 -25.67 -31.04
CA GLU A 846 17.94 -25.03 -32.20
C GLU A 846 18.99 -23.97 -31.82
N PHE A 847 19.12 -23.67 -30.53
CA PHE A 847 20.13 -22.77 -29.94
C PHE A 847 20.38 -23.16 -28.49
#